data_AF-A0A832MQT3-F1
#
_entry.id   AF-A0A832MQT3-F1
#
_cell.length_a   1.000
_cell.length_b   1.000
_cell.length_c   1.000
_cell.angle_alpha   90.00
_cell.angle_beta   90.00
_cell.angle_gamma   90.00
#
_symmetry.space_group_name_H-M   'P 1'
#
loop_
_entity.id
_entity.type
_entity.pdbx_description
1 polymer ?
#
loop_
_entity_poly.entity_id
_entity_poly.type
_entity_poly.pdbx_seq_one_letter_code
_entity_poly.pdbx_strand_id
1 'polypeptide(L)'
;MRFSELFLSIFRRRLLLIAVLVVVAVVAAIFLWRFYANRSVVLSGAKEETSVPLSIVVPDGAYGVRKSFIVKRVPRETLPQMISSMFVGDLYDVSPSDGVDEFAMRPIRIVYRLPRDLYLGADYANVRLAYVPDPSQPVYRVFGGASMGVDEKGPYVEAQAFHTSMIGLIADVPEKQKLGLQLLIERSKSTEPVLLLVPDTDRGFLGFVNSSHDSANFWGELFPNRTIMYYDYPVAATRSVSYMNSFRSFAQTRMPSYLLFEAEKLAMELVRLRNFDFDIVAHGVGAIIARLAVELHPEVKNVRSLVLVSPPNGGTNVVNPLYYGTLLYRKDSQVVANSFGVDRFMVDAMKSHLLYYLEALGPVYAEILTGSELLKKLNETARKDVRYLVAVGNSPPASIDVGGTQLEVFYPELVAGKGDGVVTHESAFLEGAQKLVLKGSFFDCYLDPVFHDTLKKFLAETRIEVPAYREETYPERSPQAQQAERIVKPEQVTQSTTNQAKKEEAVQRRIILPNRFERSELLTKIETLNLGNVSSVHFAVGRLFYVLSDGLYSEGKKVKSGTVRYVHSLKTGLGFVSNESAYFFDGNRVLELAKIDTANTEDVLVIENGVFALLRVKEGLVLAQWENGWKAVQSVSGVYGRFVESSSTLLMTNREIYELSGGKLRKLLDASKLKIEGRSVDFTSCLMVSDLLFVGLRSYSLLVYDLKSGTYVWGAEGWIDPKEFLLLGNTVLIFGTSSLFVFDLSKLTLRSVYHSFPTAVEDIAVEADKIYVLSQSRVEVYKLK
;
A
#
# COMPACT_ATOMS: atom_id res chain seq x y z
N MET A 1 -22.81 60.95 77.56
CA MET A 1 -22.21 59.92 76.69
C MET A 1 -21.48 60.65 75.58
N ARG A 2 -20.17 60.43 75.45
CA ARG A 2 -19.23 61.41 74.90
C ARG A 2 -19.10 61.28 73.38
N PHE A 3 -19.12 62.41 72.69
CA PHE A 3 -18.91 62.60 71.24
C PHE A 3 -17.71 61.81 70.69
N SER A 4 -16.73 61.52 71.56
CA SER A 4 -15.56 60.68 71.28
C SER A 4 -15.89 59.23 70.89
N GLU A 5 -16.90 58.60 71.49
CA GLU A 5 -17.24 57.19 71.22
C GLU A 5 -17.96 57.02 69.87
N LEU A 6 -18.83 57.98 69.54
CA LEU A 6 -19.52 58.02 68.24
C LEU A 6 -18.53 58.29 67.10
N PHE A 7 -17.60 59.23 67.30
CA PHE A 7 -16.53 59.52 66.33
C PHE A 7 -15.56 58.34 66.18
N LEU A 8 -15.15 57.66 67.26
CA LEU A 8 -14.33 56.45 67.18
C LEU A 8 -15.06 55.29 66.50
N SER A 9 -16.37 55.14 66.69
CA SER A 9 -17.15 54.07 66.02
C SER A 9 -17.31 54.34 64.53
N ILE A 10 -17.53 55.60 64.12
CA ILE A 10 -17.63 56.01 62.71
C ILE A 10 -16.24 55.91 62.06
N PHE A 11 -15.18 56.31 62.76
CA PHE A 11 -13.81 56.22 62.26
C PHE A 11 -13.37 54.76 62.14
N ARG A 12 -13.64 53.90 63.13
CA ARG A 12 -13.38 52.44 63.04
C ARG A 12 -14.21 51.78 61.96
N ARG A 13 -15.49 52.12 61.78
CA ARG A 13 -16.32 51.58 60.68
C ARG A 13 -15.82 52.03 59.30
N ARG A 14 -15.36 53.27 59.15
CA ARG A 14 -14.72 53.76 57.92
C ARG A 14 -13.38 53.09 57.67
N LEU A 15 -12.57 52.87 58.71
CA LEU A 15 -11.28 52.18 58.60
C LEU A 15 -11.44 50.69 58.30
N LEU A 16 -12.48 50.05 58.84
CA LEU A 16 -12.91 48.69 58.46
C LEU A 16 -13.41 48.63 57.02
N LEU A 17 -14.18 49.62 56.57
CA LEU A 17 -14.62 49.73 55.18
C LEU A 17 -13.44 49.89 54.22
N ILE A 18 -12.45 50.71 54.58
CA ILE A 18 -11.21 50.88 53.81
C ILE A 18 -10.41 49.57 53.81
N ALA A 19 -10.26 48.90 54.96
CA ALA A 19 -9.56 47.62 55.04
C ALA A 19 -10.25 46.53 54.19
N VAL A 20 -11.59 46.46 54.22
CA VAL A 20 -12.38 45.54 53.38
C VAL A 20 -12.23 45.91 51.91
N LEU A 21 -12.26 47.19 51.54
CA LEU A 21 -12.02 47.64 50.17
C LEU A 21 -10.62 47.29 49.68
N VAL A 22 -9.59 47.39 50.54
CA VAL A 22 -8.22 46.97 50.22
C VAL A 22 -8.15 45.46 50.02
N VAL A 23 -8.77 44.66 50.89
CA VAL A 23 -8.82 43.20 50.74
C VAL A 23 -9.56 42.81 49.45
N VAL A 24 -10.70 43.44 49.16
CA VAL A 24 -11.44 43.20 47.91
C VAL A 24 -10.62 43.63 46.70
N ALA A 25 -9.90 44.75 46.76
CA ALA A 25 -9.02 45.20 45.68
C ALA A 25 -7.84 44.25 45.48
N VAL A 26 -7.24 43.71 46.54
CA VAL A 26 -6.16 42.72 46.47
C VAL A 26 -6.67 41.39 45.92
N VAL A 27 -7.83 40.93 46.38
CA VAL A 27 -8.48 39.70 45.84
C VAL A 27 -8.86 39.91 44.38
N ALA A 28 -9.44 41.06 44.03
CA ALA A 28 -9.76 41.41 42.65
C ALA A 28 -8.49 41.55 41.80
N ALA A 29 -7.39 42.07 42.34
CA ALA A 29 -6.10 42.16 41.65
C ALA A 29 -5.47 40.77 41.47
N ILE A 30 -5.61 39.84 42.42
CA ILE A 30 -5.17 38.45 42.29
C ILE A 30 -6.04 37.70 41.28
N PHE A 31 -7.35 37.94 41.27
CA PHE A 31 -8.26 37.38 40.27
C PHE A 31 -8.03 37.99 38.90
N LEU A 32 -7.81 39.30 38.78
CA LEU A 32 -7.44 40.00 37.55
C LEU A 32 -6.06 39.54 37.08
N TRP A 33 -5.08 39.36 37.97
CA TRP A 33 -3.79 38.77 37.63
C TRP A 33 -3.96 37.36 37.14
N ARG A 34 -4.70 36.48 37.82
CA ARG A 34 -4.97 35.12 37.32
C ARG A 34 -5.73 35.14 36.00
N PHE A 35 -6.66 36.08 35.82
CA PHE A 35 -7.44 36.23 34.60
C PHE A 35 -6.62 36.80 33.44
N TYR A 36 -5.68 37.71 33.69
CA TYR A 36 -4.77 38.29 32.69
C TYR A 36 -3.53 37.42 32.43
N ALA A 37 -3.01 36.71 33.43
CA ALA A 37 -1.94 35.72 33.28
C ALA A 37 -2.44 34.47 32.53
N ASN A 38 -3.74 34.13 32.64
CA ASN A 38 -4.37 33.07 31.86
C ASN A 38 -5.04 33.56 30.56
N ARG A 39 -5.07 34.87 30.29
CA ARG A 39 -5.44 35.40 28.98
C ARG A 39 -4.18 35.56 28.16
N SER A 40 -4.10 34.81 27.06
CA SER A 40 -3.18 35.16 26.00
C SER A 40 -3.44 36.60 25.58
N VAL A 41 -2.41 37.44 25.64
CA VAL A 41 -2.36 38.62 24.78
C VAL A 41 -2.37 38.06 23.36
N VAL A 42 -3.55 38.00 22.75
CA VAL A 42 -3.66 37.94 21.30
C VAL A 42 -3.23 39.32 20.83
N LEU A 43 -1.92 39.48 20.64
CA LEU A 43 -1.39 40.51 19.76
C LEU A 43 -1.96 40.19 18.38
N SER A 44 -3.12 40.77 18.07
CA SER A 44 -3.55 41.03 16.70
C SER A 44 -2.67 42.15 16.13
N GLY A 45 -1.37 41.88 16.09
CA GLY A 45 -0.40 42.65 15.34
C GLY A 45 -0.22 41.93 14.01
N ALA A 46 -0.76 42.53 12.95
CA ALA A 46 -0.43 42.18 11.59
C ALA A 46 1.10 42.23 11.40
N LYS A 47 1.73 41.06 11.48
CA LYS A 47 2.84 40.69 10.64
C LYS A 47 2.37 39.42 9.92
N GLU A 48 2.29 39.49 8.60
CA GLU A 48 2.33 38.28 7.78
C GLU A 48 3.67 37.59 8.08
N GLU A 49 3.69 36.77 9.14
CA GLU A 49 4.64 35.68 9.23
C GLU A 49 4.27 34.76 8.08
N THR A 50 5.12 34.72 7.05
CA THR A 50 5.15 33.67 6.03
C THR A 50 4.85 32.34 6.70
N SER A 51 3.65 31.80 6.47
CA SER A 51 3.15 30.65 7.21
C SER A 51 4.09 29.47 7.02
N VAL A 52 4.81 29.08 8.06
CA VAL A 52 5.72 27.95 8.00
C VAL A 52 4.91 26.68 7.70
N PRO A 53 5.29 25.87 6.69
CA PRO A 53 4.59 24.63 6.32
C PRO A 53 4.41 23.60 7.44
N LEU A 54 5.21 23.66 8.51
CA LEU A 54 5.12 22.75 9.65
C LEU A 54 4.37 23.40 10.82
N SER A 55 3.44 22.64 11.41
CA SER A 55 2.72 23.05 12.62
C SER A 55 2.62 21.90 13.63
N ILE A 56 2.65 22.25 14.91
CA ILE A 56 2.52 21.31 16.03
C ILE A 56 1.20 21.56 16.75
N VAL A 57 0.35 20.54 16.80
CA VAL A 57 -0.93 20.58 17.51
C VAL A 57 -0.79 19.75 18.78
N VAL A 58 -0.91 20.42 19.93
CA VAL A 58 -0.77 19.80 21.25
C VAL A 58 -2.15 19.50 21.81
N PRO A 59 -2.54 18.23 22.01
CA PRO A 59 -3.82 17.90 22.62
C PRO A 59 -3.81 18.17 24.12
N ASP A 60 -5.01 18.36 24.68
CA ASP A 60 -5.19 18.55 26.11
C ASP A 60 -4.69 17.33 26.90
N GLY A 61 -3.92 17.61 27.96
CA GLY A 61 -3.31 16.59 28.80
C GLY A 61 -2.07 15.91 28.19
N ALA A 62 -1.55 16.39 27.06
CA ALA A 62 -0.25 15.95 26.55
C ALA A 62 0.91 16.31 27.49
N TYR A 63 0.78 17.43 28.19
CA TYR A 63 1.75 17.94 29.16
C TYR A 63 1.04 18.39 30.43
N GLY A 64 1.77 18.46 31.55
CA GLY A 64 1.22 18.95 32.83
C GLY A 64 0.82 20.43 32.80
N VAL A 65 1.41 21.20 31.87
CA VAL A 65 1.08 22.60 31.59
C VAL A 65 0.85 22.78 30.09
N ARG A 66 0.07 23.81 29.70
CA ARG A 66 -0.17 24.09 28.28
C ARG A 66 1.14 24.45 27.59
N LYS A 67 1.55 23.61 26.63
CA LYS A 67 2.81 23.74 25.91
C LYS A 67 2.61 24.33 24.51
N SER A 68 3.61 25.08 24.04
CA SER A 68 3.67 25.60 22.67
C SER A 68 5.08 25.38 22.11
N PHE A 69 5.21 25.42 20.79
CA PHE A 69 6.46 25.11 20.09
C PHE A 69 6.85 26.24 19.15
N ILE A 70 8.15 26.52 19.11
CA ILE A 70 8.79 27.41 18.15
C ILE A 70 9.27 26.56 16.99
N VAL A 71 8.88 26.92 15.76
CA VAL A 71 9.25 26.22 14.53
C VAL A 71 10.15 27.12 13.69
N LYS A 72 11.39 26.69 13.44
CA LYS A 72 12.37 27.47 12.67
C LYS A 72 12.90 26.66 11.50
N ARG A 73 12.91 27.24 10.30
CA ARG A 73 13.52 26.60 9.12
C ARG A 73 15.03 26.47 9.33
N VAL A 74 15.57 25.29 9.05
CA VAL A 74 17.01 25.02 9.09
C VAL A 74 17.60 25.26 7.70
N PRO A 75 18.61 26.14 7.54
CA PRO A 75 19.26 26.35 6.26
C PRO A 75 19.93 25.06 5.76
N ARG A 76 19.74 24.72 4.47
CA ARG A 76 20.32 23.49 3.89
C ARG A 76 21.85 23.49 3.96
N GLU A 77 22.49 24.66 3.87
CA GLU A 77 23.96 24.76 3.95
C GLU A 77 24.53 24.35 5.32
N THR A 78 23.71 24.39 6.38
CA THR A 78 24.14 24.01 7.74
C THR A 78 24.01 22.51 8.03
N LEU A 79 23.39 21.75 7.11
CA LEU A 79 23.13 20.33 7.30
C LEU A 79 24.25 19.46 6.71
N PRO A 80 24.60 18.32 7.34
CA PRO A 80 25.45 17.32 6.71
C PRO A 80 24.89 16.86 5.36
N GLN A 81 25.76 16.61 4.38
CA GLN A 81 25.35 16.26 3.01
C GLN A 81 24.38 15.08 2.97
N MET A 82 24.64 14.03 3.77
CA MET A 82 23.79 12.83 3.88
C MET A 82 22.36 13.15 4.34
N ILE A 83 22.18 14.09 5.28
CA ILE A 83 20.86 14.53 5.71
C ILE A 83 20.23 15.38 4.60
N SER A 84 20.97 16.34 4.03
CA SER A 84 20.45 17.23 2.99
C SER A 84 19.94 16.50 1.73
N SER A 85 20.54 15.36 1.37
CA SER A 85 20.17 14.57 0.19
C SER A 85 18.95 13.66 0.39
N MET A 86 18.63 13.29 1.64
CA MET A 86 17.55 12.35 1.95
C MET A 86 16.18 13.04 2.04
N PHE A 87 16.16 14.33 2.39
CA PHE A 87 14.94 15.08 2.60
C PHE A 87 14.55 15.87 1.35
N VAL A 88 13.32 15.65 0.87
CA VAL A 88 12.79 16.33 -0.34
C VAL A 88 12.25 17.74 -0.05
N GLY A 89 11.92 18.03 1.20
CA GLY A 89 11.39 19.32 1.64
C GLY A 89 12.39 20.16 2.46
N ASP A 90 11.86 21.21 3.09
CA ASP A 90 12.58 21.96 4.13
C ASP A 90 12.61 21.16 5.44
N LEU A 91 13.70 21.30 6.20
CA LEU A 91 13.77 20.83 7.58
C LEU A 91 13.44 21.98 8.52
N TYR A 92 12.72 21.66 9.59
CA TYR A 92 12.37 22.61 10.63
C TYR A 92 12.84 22.11 11.99
N ASP A 93 13.59 22.95 12.68
CA ASP A 93 13.91 22.77 14.09
C ASP A 93 12.68 23.16 14.92
N VAL A 94 12.25 22.23 15.77
CA VAL A 94 11.05 22.37 16.60
C VAL A 94 11.44 22.25 18.06
N SER A 95 11.38 23.37 18.77
CA SER A 95 11.76 23.48 20.17
C SER A 95 10.60 23.99 21.03
N PRO A 96 10.48 23.54 22.29
CA PRO A 96 9.50 24.07 23.23
C PRO A 96 9.70 25.56 23.48
N SER A 97 8.62 26.35 23.47
CA SER A 97 8.70 27.80 23.71
C SER A 97 9.15 28.17 25.13
N ASP A 98 8.94 27.27 26.09
CA ASP A 98 9.38 27.40 27.49
C ASP A 98 10.83 26.90 27.72
N GLY A 99 11.47 26.34 26.68
CA GLY A 99 12.80 25.77 26.75
C GLY A 99 12.89 24.43 27.49
N VAL A 100 11.77 23.89 27.97
CA VAL A 100 11.75 22.62 28.72
C VAL A 100 11.32 21.51 27.77
N ASP A 101 12.25 20.64 27.37
CA ASP A 101 11.87 19.49 26.55
C ASP A 101 11.45 18.30 27.39
N GLU A 102 10.24 17.81 27.12
CA GLU A 102 9.59 16.75 27.87
C GLU A 102 8.91 15.82 26.87
N PHE A 103 8.84 14.54 27.25
CA PHE A 103 8.04 13.58 26.52
C PHE A 103 6.56 13.82 26.79
N ALA A 104 5.76 13.87 25.74
CA ALA A 104 4.32 14.04 25.85
C ALA A 104 3.68 12.77 26.43
N MET A 105 2.70 12.94 27.31
CA MET A 105 1.90 11.84 27.88
C MET A 105 0.77 11.40 26.95
N ARG A 106 0.44 12.25 25.98
CA ARG A 106 -0.47 11.97 24.85
C ARG A 106 0.21 12.47 23.58
N PRO A 107 0.02 11.78 22.45
CA PRO A 107 0.74 12.12 21.24
C PRO A 107 0.38 13.52 20.74
N ILE A 108 1.38 14.35 20.50
CA ILE A 108 1.26 15.58 19.72
C ILE A 108 1.07 15.23 18.25
N ARG A 109 0.36 16.09 17.51
CA ARG A 109 0.22 15.96 16.06
C ARG A 109 1.19 16.90 15.37
N ILE A 110 2.08 16.33 14.58
CA ILE A 110 3.00 17.06 13.72
C ILE A 110 2.35 17.11 12.34
N VAL A 111 1.97 18.29 11.86
CA VAL A 111 1.29 18.48 10.57
C VAL A 111 2.22 19.24 9.63
N TYR A 112 2.67 18.59 8.57
CA TYR A 112 3.54 19.17 7.54
C TYR A 112 2.74 19.35 6.25
N ARG A 113 2.65 20.59 5.75
CA ARG A 113 2.00 20.94 4.49
C ARG A 113 2.84 20.52 3.29
N LEU A 114 2.25 19.70 2.43
CA LEU A 114 2.95 19.13 1.29
C LEU A 114 3.03 20.17 0.14
N PRO A 115 4.22 20.36 -0.44
CA PRO A 115 4.37 20.93 -1.77
C PRO A 115 3.46 20.19 -2.78
N ARG A 116 2.93 20.92 -3.77
CA ARG A 116 1.97 20.37 -4.75
C ARG A 116 2.52 19.20 -5.55
N ASP A 117 3.82 19.21 -5.82
CA ASP A 117 4.58 18.18 -6.54
C ASP A 117 4.78 16.89 -5.74
N LEU A 118 4.67 16.93 -4.41
CA LEU A 118 4.77 15.75 -3.55
C LEU A 118 3.42 15.04 -3.33
N TYR A 119 2.30 15.66 -3.71
CA TYR A 119 0.97 15.06 -3.62
C TYR A 119 0.51 14.50 -4.99
N LEU A 120 0.53 13.17 -5.13
CA LEU A 120 0.27 12.50 -6.41
C LEU A 120 -1.17 11.96 -6.55
N GLY A 121 -2.03 12.24 -5.56
CA GLY A 121 -3.43 11.82 -5.55
C GLY A 121 -3.82 11.02 -4.31
N ALA A 122 -5.11 10.70 -4.21
CA ALA A 122 -5.67 10.17 -2.96
C ALA A 122 -5.21 8.75 -2.61
N ASP A 123 -4.82 7.94 -3.59
CA ASP A 123 -4.40 6.54 -3.40
C ASP A 123 -2.89 6.38 -3.22
N TYR A 124 -2.12 7.47 -3.28
CA TYR A 124 -0.67 7.46 -3.12
C TYR A 124 -0.29 7.74 -1.67
N ALA A 125 0.76 7.07 -1.20
CA ALA A 125 1.37 7.25 0.11
C ALA A 125 2.89 7.42 -0.03
N ASN A 126 3.31 8.26 -0.96
CA ASN A 126 4.70 8.41 -1.42
C ASN A 126 5.56 9.35 -0.56
N VAL A 127 5.08 9.76 0.62
CA VAL A 127 5.79 10.71 1.48
C VAL A 127 5.79 10.18 2.92
N ARG A 128 6.94 10.25 3.58
CA ARG A 128 7.10 9.91 5.00
C ARG A 128 7.53 11.13 5.78
N LEU A 129 6.99 11.27 6.98
CA LEU A 129 7.46 12.27 7.93
C LEU A 129 8.62 11.68 8.72
N ALA A 130 9.75 12.39 8.74
CA ALA A 130 10.97 11.93 9.38
C ALA A 130 11.57 13.02 10.28
N TYR A 131 12.39 12.59 11.22
CA TYR A 131 13.12 13.48 12.11
C TYR A 131 14.59 13.09 12.23
N VAL A 132 15.43 14.07 12.58
CA VAL A 132 16.85 13.88 12.88
C VAL A 132 16.99 14.00 14.40
N PRO A 133 17.32 12.91 15.13
CA PRO A 133 17.46 12.95 16.58
C PRO A 133 18.61 13.84 17.05
N ASP A 134 19.74 13.80 16.34
CA ASP A 134 20.95 14.57 16.63
C ASP A 134 21.57 15.04 15.30
N PRO A 135 21.61 16.35 15.01
CA PRO A 135 22.20 16.88 13.76
C PRO A 135 23.69 16.57 13.58
N SER A 136 24.41 16.29 14.67
CA SER A 136 25.83 15.90 14.63
C SER A 136 26.03 14.45 14.18
N GLN A 137 24.97 13.62 14.22
CA GLN A 137 24.95 12.26 13.71
C GLN A 137 24.07 12.18 12.47
N PRO A 138 24.57 11.73 11.32
CA PRO A 138 23.81 11.73 10.07
C PRO A 138 22.79 10.57 9.98
N VAL A 139 21.99 10.37 11.04
CA VAL A 139 20.96 9.34 11.11
C VAL A 139 19.60 10.03 11.22
N TYR A 140 18.66 9.64 10.35
CA TYR A 140 17.25 10.03 10.47
C TYR A 140 16.40 8.85 10.91
N ARG A 141 15.24 9.15 11.48
CA ARG A 141 14.22 8.18 11.85
C ARG A 141 12.87 8.59 11.26
N VAL A 142 12.02 7.62 10.96
CA VAL A 142 10.70 7.85 10.37
C VAL A 142 9.64 7.73 11.45
N PHE A 143 8.67 8.66 11.48
CA PHE A 143 7.50 8.50 12.32
C PHE A 143 6.58 7.42 11.73
N GLY A 144 6.31 6.38 12.49
CA GLY A 144 5.42 5.30 12.07
C GLY A 144 3.98 5.75 11.96
N GLY A 145 3.27 5.21 10.95
CA GLY A 145 1.83 5.39 10.82
C GLY A 145 1.41 6.84 10.60
N ALA A 146 2.18 7.62 9.83
CA ALA A 146 1.76 8.94 9.37
C ALA A 146 0.51 8.83 8.47
N SER A 147 -0.25 9.92 8.34
CA SER A 147 -1.51 9.97 7.60
C SER A 147 -1.52 11.16 6.65
N MET A 148 -1.83 10.92 5.38
CA MET A 148 -2.05 12.00 4.42
C MET A 148 -3.49 12.49 4.48
N GLY A 149 -3.67 13.80 4.26
CA GLY A 149 -4.97 14.44 4.20
C GLY A 149 -4.98 15.65 3.27
N VAL A 150 -6.17 16.17 3.00
CA VAL A 150 -6.39 17.41 2.26
C VAL A 150 -7.41 18.22 3.04
N ASP A 151 -7.10 19.49 3.28
CA ASP A 151 -8.04 20.46 3.84
C ASP A 151 -8.04 21.76 3.02
N GLU A 152 -8.70 22.80 3.51
CA GLU A 152 -8.80 24.11 2.84
C GLU A 152 -7.43 24.75 2.51
N LYS A 153 -6.38 24.41 3.27
CA LYS A 153 -5.02 24.92 3.08
C LYS A 153 -4.18 24.02 2.14
N GLY A 154 -4.73 22.92 1.65
CA GLY A 154 -4.09 21.99 0.73
C GLY A 154 -3.67 20.66 1.36
N PRO A 155 -2.91 19.83 0.61
CA PRO A 155 -2.49 18.52 1.07
C PRO A 155 -1.51 18.63 2.24
N TYR A 156 -1.58 17.67 3.15
CA TYR A 156 -0.69 17.58 4.30
C TYR A 156 -0.39 16.12 4.63
N VAL A 157 0.74 15.90 5.30
CA VAL A 157 1.03 14.66 6.02
C VAL A 157 1.09 14.97 7.51
N GLU A 158 0.45 14.14 8.31
CA GLU A 158 0.47 14.25 9.76
C GLU A 158 0.99 12.99 10.43
N ALA A 159 1.76 13.14 11.50
CA ALA A 159 2.13 12.01 12.36
C ALA A 159 1.74 12.30 13.81
N GLN A 160 1.46 11.23 14.54
CA GLN A 160 1.34 11.26 15.99
C GLN A 160 2.70 10.91 16.59
N ALA A 161 3.23 11.79 17.42
CA ALA A 161 4.53 11.64 18.05
C ALA A 161 4.47 12.08 19.52
N PHE A 162 5.46 11.70 20.33
CA PHE A 162 5.51 12.09 21.74
C PHE A 162 6.62 13.10 22.04
N HIS A 163 7.45 13.42 21.06
CA HIS A 163 8.53 14.39 21.17
C HIS A 163 8.73 15.10 19.83
N THR A 164 9.48 16.18 19.86
CA THR A 164 9.87 16.93 18.66
C THR A 164 11.39 16.96 18.53
N SER A 165 11.86 17.19 17.32
CA SER A 165 13.26 17.46 17.01
C SER A 165 13.31 18.27 15.72
N MET A 166 14.37 18.11 14.92
CA MET A 166 14.42 18.57 13.55
C MET A 166 13.59 17.66 12.65
N ILE A 167 12.52 18.19 12.04
CA ILE A 167 11.51 17.43 11.28
C ILE A 167 11.52 17.81 9.80
N GLY A 168 11.34 16.83 8.92
CA GLY A 168 11.25 17.03 7.48
C GLY A 168 10.48 15.91 6.75
N LEU A 169 10.47 16.00 5.41
CA LEU A 169 9.82 15.02 4.52
C LEU A 169 10.85 14.18 3.76
N ILE A 170 10.57 12.89 3.62
CA ILE A 170 11.26 11.95 2.73
C ILE A 170 10.24 11.48 1.69
N ALA A 171 10.65 11.36 0.42
CA ALA A 171 9.81 10.80 -0.63
C ALA A 171 10.20 9.36 -0.93
N ASP A 172 9.19 8.54 -1.14
CA ASP A 172 9.32 7.19 -1.68
C ASP A 172 9.07 7.18 -3.17
N VAL A 173 9.47 6.08 -3.81
CA VAL A 173 9.06 5.79 -5.19
C VAL A 173 7.52 5.81 -5.25
N PRO A 174 6.92 6.62 -6.13
CA PRO A 174 5.50 6.84 -6.11
C PRO A 174 4.72 5.63 -6.63
N GLU A 175 4.21 4.83 -5.71
CA GLU A 175 3.30 3.73 -5.99
C GLU A 175 1.95 3.94 -5.31
N LYS A 176 0.88 3.47 -5.97
CA LYS A 176 -0.44 3.38 -5.33
C LYS A 176 -0.33 2.40 -4.16
N GLN A 177 -0.90 2.78 -3.03
CA GLN A 177 -0.85 1.97 -1.82
C GLN A 177 -1.56 0.63 -2.06
N LYS A 178 -0.80 -0.47 -2.08
CA LYS A 178 -1.31 -1.84 -2.12
C LYS A 178 -1.68 -2.25 -0.70
N LEU A 179 -2.85 -2.85 -0.53
CA LEU A 179 -3.42 -3.23 0.77
C LEU A 179 -4.22 -4.52 0.62
N GLY A 180 -4.49 -5.19 1.73
CA GLY A 180 -5.28 -6.42 1.77
C GLY A 180 -4.44 -7.66 1.46
N LEU A 181 -5.08 -8.74 1.06
CA LEU A 181 -4.38 -10.00 0.75
C LEU A 181 -3.49 -9.86 -0.48
N GLN A 182 -2.21 -10.16 -0.31
CA GLN A 182 -1.18 -10.19 -1.34
C GLN A 182 -0.65 -11.62 -1.47
N LEU A 183 -0.38 -12.05 -2.71
CA LEU A 183 0.20 -13.35 -3.00
C LEU A 183 1.72 -13.28 -2.83
N LEU A 184 2.28 -14.18 -2.02
CA LEU A 184 3.73 -14.33 -1.83
C LEU A 184 4.29 -15.47 -2.68
N ILE A 185 3.69 -16.66 -2.57
CA ILE A 185 4.09 -17.86 -3.29
C ILE A 185 2.84 -18.59 -3.77
N GLU A 186 2.77 -18.89 -5.06
CA GLU A 186 1.67 -19.66 -5.63
C GLU A 186 2.00 -21.15 -5.73
N ARG A 187 1.11 -22.00 -5.21
CA ARG A 187 1.13 -23.46 -5.37
C ARG A 187 -0.25 -23.98 -5.75
N SER A 188 -0.70 -23.59 -6.93
CA SER A 188 -2.04 -23.88 -7.49
C SER A 188 -2.42 -25.37 -7.66
N LYS A 189 -1.45 -26.30 -7.59
CA LYS A 189 -1.69 -27.76 -7.64
C LYS A 189 -1.92 -28.37 -6.26
N SER A 190 -1.74 -27.61 -5.18
CA SER A 190 -1.85 -28.13 -3.83
C SER A 190 -3.29 -28.11 -3.33
N THR A 191 -3.69 -29.18 -2.67
CA THR A 191 -4.92 -29.21 -1.86
C THR A 191 -4.69 -28.76 -0.43
N GLU A 192 -3.44 -28.48 -0.05
CA GLU A 192 -3.11 -28.01 1.29
C GLU A 192 -3.69 -26.61 1.53
N PRO A 193 -4.17 -26.30 2.76
CA PRO A 193 -4.69 -24.98 3.09
C PRO A 193 -3.70 -23.86 2.84
N VAL A 194 -4.23 -22.72 2.43
CA VAL A 194 -3.45 -21.50 2.17
C VAL A 194 -2.82 -21.05 3.48
N LEU A 195 -1.51 -20.81 3.46
CA LEU A 195 -0.81 -20.20 4.57
C LEU A 195 -0.96 -18.68 4.47
N LEU A 196 -1.65 -18.07 5.42
CA LEU A 196 -1.80 -16.62 5.47
C LEU A 196 -0.88 -16.03 6.55
N LEU A 197 0.05 -15.19 6.14
CA LEU A 197 0.95 -14.46 7.01
C LEU A 197 0.36 -13.09 7.37
N VAL A 198 0.31 -12.76 8.66
CA VAL A 198 -0.10 -11.42 9.12
C VAL A 198 1.05 -10.84 9.95
N PRO A 199 1.94 -10.03 9.34
CA PRO A 199 3.18 -9.57 9.98
C PRO A 199 2.90 -8.55 11.09
N ASP A 200 3.92 -8.19 11.88
CA ASP A 200 3.88 -7.01 12.73
C ASP A 200 4.39 -5.78 11.94
N THR A 201 4.87 -4.74 12.63
CA THR A 201 5.72 -3.69 12.06
C THR A 201 7.03 -4.24 11.48
N ASP A 202 7.50 -5.39 11.99
CA ASP A 202 8.64 -6.12 11.44
C ASP A 202 8.30 -6.83 10.12
N ARG A 203 8.78 -6.28 9.01
CA ARG A 203 8.63 -6.88 7.67
C ARG A 203 9.55 -8.08 7.46
N GLY A 204 10.57 -8.29 8.29
CA GLY A 204 11.42 -9.48 8.28
C GLY A 204 10.61 -10.77 8.45
N PHE A 205 9.48 -10.69 9.15
CA PHE A 205 8.53 -11.80 9.30
C PHE A 205 7.99 -12.32 7.96
N LEU A 206 7.99 -11.54 6.87
CA LEU A 206 7.58 -12.04 5.55
C LEU A 206 8.61 -13.00 4.93
N GLY A 207 9.81 -13.08 5.50
CA GLY A 207 10.77 -14.16 5.27
C GLY A 207 11.70 -14.02 4.08
N PHE A 208 11.84 -12.82 3.51
CA PHE A 208 12.81 -12.54 2.46
C PHE A 208 14.24 -12.49 3.00
N VAL A 209 15.12 -13.36 2.48
CA VAL A 209 16.55 -13.39 2.82
C VAL A 209 17.34 -12.65 1.73
N ASN A 210 17.73 -11.39 2.01
CA ASN A 210 18.39 -10.39 1.13
C ASN A 210 17.46 -9.47 0.33
N SER A 211 17.85 -8.21 0.21
CA SER A 211 17.12 -7.06 -0.39
C SER A 211 17.03 -7.08 -1.93
N SER A 212 17.26 -8.23 -2.56
CA SER A 212 17.07 -8.44 -4.00
C SER A 212 15.85 -9.31 -4.21
N HIS A 213 14.92 -8.89 -5.09
CA HIS A 213 13.65 -9.56 -5.38
C HIS A 213 13.72 -11.02 -5.90
N ASP A 214 14.92 -11.63 -5.95
CA ASP A 214 15.17 -13.06 -6.21
C ASP A 214 15.52 -13.88 -4.93
N SER A 215 15.36 -13.29 -3.74
CA SER A 215 15.72 -13.89 -2.46
C SER A 215 14.89 -15.12 -2.10
N ALA A 216 15.55 -16.19 -1.64
CA ALA A 216 14.92 -17.31 -0.96
C ALA A 216 13.97 -16.82 0.15
N ASN A 217 12.80 -17.44 0.24
CA ASN A 217 11.78 -17.12 1.23
C ASN A 217 11.62 -18.29 2.21
N PHE A 218 11.90 -18.08 3.50
CA PHE A 218 11.94 -19.20 4.44
C PHE A 218 10.56 -19.86 4.63
N TRP A 219 9.44 -19.14 4.47
CA TRP A 219 8.10 -19.75 4.51
C TRP A 219 7.88 -20.70 3.35
N GLY A 220 8.38 -20.34 2.16
CA GLY A 220 8.38 -21.19 0.98
C GLY A 220 9.21 -22.46 1.17
N GLU A 221 10.32 -22.38 1.89
CA GLU A 221 11.13 -23.55 2.24
C GLU A 221 10.47 -24.42 3.32
N LEU A 222 9.81 -23.79 4.29
CA LEU A 222 9.14 -24.47 5.39
C LEU A 222 7.87 -25.20 4.92
N PHE A 223 7.15 -24.63 3.95
CA PHE A 223 5.92 -25.13 3.36
C PHE A 223 5.97 -25.15 1.83
N PRO A 224 6.78 -26.03 1.22
CA PRO A 224 7.07 -26.01 -0.23
C PRO A 224 5.85 -26.25 -1.10
N ASN A 225 4.83 -26.91 -0.56
CA ASN A 225 3.60 -27.28 -1.27
C ASN A 225 2.47 -26.28 -1.04
N ARG A 226 2.59 -25.28 -0.16
CA ARG A 226 1.45 -24.39 0.15
C ARG A 226 1.46 -23.13 -0.68
N THR A 227 0.26 -22.66 -1.02
CA THR A 227 0.10 -21.28 -1.45
C THR A 227 0.28 -20.39 -0.22
N ILE A 228 1.12 -19.39 -0.31
CA ILE A 228 1.44 -18.47 0.78
C ILE A 228 0.99 -17.08 0.38
N MET A 229 0.16 -16.48 1.23
CA MET A 229 -0.33 -15.11 1.10
C MET A 229 0.10 -14.31 2.32
N TYR A 230 0.15 -12.99 2.20
CA TYR A 230 0.28 -12.10 3.35
C TYR A 230 -0.77 -11.01 3.33
N TYR A 231 -1.20 -10.56 4.50
CA TYR A 231 -2.11 -9.43 4.63
C TYR A 231 -1.32 -8.12 4.78
N ASP A 232 -1.43 -7.22 3.81
CA ASP A 232 -0.72 -5.94 3.80
C ASP A 232 -1.56 -4.80 4.34
N TYR A 233 -1.03 -4.06 5.31
CA TYR A 233 -1.72 -2.97 5.96
C TYR A 233 -0.75 -1.89 6.49
N PRO A 234 -1.15 -0.60 6.53
CA PRO A 234 -0.24 0.51 6.79
C PRO A 234 -0.27 0.90 8.26
N VAL A 235 0.16 0.01 9.15
CA VAL A 235 0.33 0.36 10.58
C VAL A 235 1.57 1.22 10.78
N ALA A 236 2.73 0.79 10.27
CA ALA A 236 3.98 1.56 10.32
C ALA A 236 4.19 2.49 9.11
N ALA A 237 3.60 2.17 7.96
CA ALA A 237 3.74 2.98 6.74
C ALA A 237 2.80 4.20 6.73
N THR A 238 3.11 5.20 5.90
CA THR A 238 2.21 6.34 5.67
C THR A 238 0.89 5.85 5.08
N ARG A 239 -0.24 6.38 5.56
CA ARG A 239 -1.60 6.08 5.10
C ARG A 239 -2.02 7.09 4.04
N SER A 240 -2.49 6.59 2.91
CA SER A 240 -3.02 7.42 1.83
C SER A 240 -4.31 8.15 2.26
N VAL A 241 -4.69 9.19 1.51
CA VAL A 241 -5.95 9.93 1.77
C VAL A 241 -7.16 9.01 1.62
N SER A 242 -7.14 8.13 0.63
CA SER A 242 -8.19 7.14 0.34
C SER A 242 -8.38 6.17 1.50
N TYR A 243 -7.28 5.66 2.07
CA TYR A 243 -7.29 4.85 3.28
C TYR A 243 -7.91 5.62 4.45
N MET A 244 -7.44 6.86 4.68
CA MET A 244 -7.90 7.66 5.81
C MET A 244 -9.38 8.04 5.70
N ASN A 245 -9.89 8.28 4.50
CA ASN A 245 -11.31 8.52 4.27
C ASN A 245 -12.14 7.28 4.61
N SER A 246 -11.68 6.09 4.20
CA SER A 246 -12.33 4.82 4.54
C SER A 246 -12.33 4.57 6.06
N PHE A 247 -11.20 4.81 6.72
CA PHE A 247 -11.09 4.71 8.18
C PHE A 247 -12.01 5.69 8.90
N ARG A 248 -12.07 6.96 8.47
CA ARG A 248 -12.97 7.96 9.07
C ARG A 248 -14.44 7.56 8.95
N SER A 249 -14.85 6.99 7.80
CA SER A 249 -16.21 6.47 7.62
C SER A 249 -16.50 5.32 8.58
N PHE A 250 -15.54 4.42 8.78
CA PHE A 250 -15.64 3.34 9.76
C PHE A 250 -15.76 3.88 11.20
N ALA A 251 -14.88 4.80 11.58
CA ALA A 251 -14.80 5.39 12.91
C ALA A 251 -16.04 6.22 13.30
N GLN A 252 -16.86 6.65 12.34
CA GLN A 252 -18.14 7.31 12.62
C GLN A 252 -19.22 6.34 13.11
N THR A 253 -19.16 5.08 12.70
CA THR A 253 -20.19 4.07 12.98
C THR A 253 -19.76 3.04 14.02
N ARG A 254 -18.46 2.95 14.29
CA ARG A 254 -17.85 1.97 15.20
C ARG A 254 -16.77 2.63 16.07
N MET A 255 -16.13 1.84 16.93
CA MET A 255 -14.98 2.27 17.73
C MET A 255 -13.85 2.75 16.81
N PRO A 256 -13.24 3.92 17.05
CA PRO A 256 -12.16 4.47 16.22
C PRO A 256 -10.83 3.72 16.47
N SER A 257 -10.72 2.49 15.97
CA SER A 257 -9.57 1.59 16.12
C SER A 257 -9.07 1.15 14.75
N TYR A 258 -7.77 1.35 14.49
CA TYR A 258 -7.11 0.92 13.26
C TYR A 258 -7.03 -0.60 13.18
N LEU A 259 -6.72 -1.28 14.28
CA LEU A 259 -6.64 -2.75 14.30
C LEU A 259 -8.00 -3.39 14.05
N LEU A 260 -9.08 -2.83 14.61
CA LEU A 260 -10.44 -3.29 14.33
C LEU A 260 -10.85 -3.02 12.88
N PHE A 261 -10.50 -1.85 12.34
CA PHE A 261 -10.77 -1.52 10.94
C PHE A 261 -10.09 -2.49 9.97
N GLU A 262 -8.83 -2.85 10.23
CA GLU A 262 -8.10 -3.83 9.43
C GLU A 262 -8.63 -5.25 9.64
N ALA A 263 -9.06 -5.60 10.84
CA ALA A 263 -9.68 -6.89 11.13
C ALA A 263 -10.98 -7.09 10.34
N GLU A 264 -11.81 -6.06 10.23
CA GLU A 264 -13.07 -6.12 9.47
C GLU A 264 -12.81 -6.34 7.97
N LYS A 265 -11.81 -5.66 7.42
CA LYS A 265 -11.38 -5.89 6.03
C LYS A 265 -10.84 -7.29 5.82
N LEU A 266 -9.99 -7.77 6.74
CA LEU A 266 -9.45 -9.13 6.67
C LEU A 266 -10.58 -10.17 6.75
N ALA A 267 -11.55 -9.98 7.65
CA ALA A 267 -12.73 -10.84 7.74
C ALA A 267 -13.52 -10.86 6.42
N MET A 268 -13.76 -9.69 5.81
CA MET A 268 -14.41 -9.59 4.51
C MET A 268 -13.66 -10.35 3.41
N GLU A 269 -12.32 -10.26 3.37
CA GLU A 269 -11.50 -11.00 2.42
C GLU A 269 -11.56 -12.51 2.65
N LEU A 270 -11.51 -12.97 3.91
CA LEU A 270 -11.64 -14.39 4.25
C LEU A 270 -13.02 -14.95 3.85
N VAL A 271 -14.09 -14.21 4.11
CA VAL A 271 -15.46 -14.57 3.67
C VAL A 271 -15.57 -14.60 2.15
N ARG A 272 -14.96 -13.64 1.45
CA ARG A 272 -14.91 -13.61 -0.03
C ARG A 272 -14.21 -14.84 -0.58
N LEU A 273 -13.20 -15.35 0.13
CA LEU A 273 -12.41 -16.54 -0.21
C LEU A 273 -12.88 -17.81 0.49
N ARG A 274 -14.18 -17.94 0.81
CA ARG A 274 -14.78 -19.11 1.49
C ARG A 274 -14.53 -20.48 0.85
N ASN A 275 -14.07 -20.52 -0.40
CA ASN A 275 -13.74 -21.76 -1.12
C ASN A 275 -12.31 -22.26 -0.81
N PHE A 276 -11.51 -21.51 -0.07
CA PHE A 276 -10.18 -21.87 0.37
C PHE A 276 -10.15 -22.02 1.89
N ASP A 277 -9.53 -23.09 2.39
CA ASP A 277 -9.18 -23.21 3.79
C ASP A 277 -7.87 -22.46 4.08
N PHE A 278 -7.82 -21.80 5.22
CA PHE A 278 -6.68 -21.01 5.67
C PHE A 278 -6.10 -21.54 6.99
N ASP A 279 -4.78 -21.62 7.04
CA ASP A 279 -4.01 -21.63 8.29
C ASP A 279 -3.30 -20.27 8.41
N ILE A 280 -3.59 -19.53 9.47
CA ILE A 280 -3.06 -18.17 9.66
C ILE A 280 -1.87 -18.23 10.62
N VAL A 281 -0.76 -17.59 10.25
CA VAL A 281 0.41 -17.38 11.11
C VAL A 281 0.64 -15.88 11.24
N ALA A 282 0.49 -15.36 12.45
CA ALA A 282 0.42 -13.93 12.70
C ALA A 282 1.38 -13.50 13.80
N HIS A 283 2.01 -12.33 13.66
CA HIS A 283 3.04 -11.80 14.56
C HIS A 283 2.60 -10.48 15.20
N GLY A 284 2.85 -10.29 16.50
CA GLY A 284 2.67 -9.00 17.17
C GLY A 284 1.25 -8.43 17.03
N VAL A 285 1.12 -7.18 16.56
CA VAL A 285 -0.20 -6.57 16.32
C VAL A 285 -0.97 -7.26 15.20
N GLY A 286 -0.29 -7.91 14.27
CA GLY A 286 -0.91 -8.75 13.24
C GLY A 286 -1.69 -9.93 13.84
N ALA A 287 -1.22 -10.46 14.97
CA ALA A 287 -1.94 -11.48 15.71
C ALA A 287 -3.25 -10.95 16.30
N ILE A 288 -3.27 -9.70 16.78
CA ILE A 288 -4.49 -9.04 17.26
C ILE A 288 -5.48 -8.84 16.11
N ILE A 289 -5.01 -8.40 14.93
CA ILE A 289 -5.86 -8.25 13.72
C ILE A 289 -6.47 -9.60 13.33
N ALA A 290 -5.65 -10.66 13.25
CA ALA A 290 -6.11 -11.99 12.87
C ALA A 290 -7.16 -12.55 13.85
N ARG A 291 -6.92 -12.38 15.17
CA ARG A 291 -7.90 -12.76 16.20
C ARG A 291 -9.20 -11.99 16.06
N LEU A 292 -9.16 -10.66 15.96
CA LEU A 292 -10.36 -9.83 15.77
C LEU A 292 -11.14 -10.27 14.53
N ALA A 293 -10.44 -10.54 13.42
CA ALA A 293 -11.06 -10.95 12.15
C ALA A 293 -11.74 -12.32 12.22
N VAL A 294 -11.24 -13.26 13.03
CA VAL A 294 -11.77 -14.63 13.10
C VAL A 294 -12.73 -14.84 14.26
N GLU A 295 -12.47 -14.20 15.40
CA GLU A 295 -13.23 -14.38 16.65
C GLU A 295 -14.48 -13.49 16.70
N LEU A 296 -14.43 -12.27 16.15
CA LEU A 296 -15.59 -11.36 16.13
C LEU A 296 -16.51 -11.54 14.91
N HIS A 297 -16.09 -12.34 13.93
CA HIS A 297 -16.84 -12.61 12.70
C HIS A 297 -17.14 -14.12 12.56
N PRO A 298 -18.23 -14.62 13.18
CA PRO A 298 -18.61 -16.02 13.10
C PRO A 298 -18.84 -16.54 11.68
N GLU A 299 -19.14 -15.66 10.73
CA GLU A 299 -19.29 -15.95 9.29
C GLU A 299 -18.01 -16.43 8.62
N VAL A 300 -16.83 -16.15 9.20
CA VAL A 300 -15.55 -16.71 8.77
C VAL A 300 -15.50 -18.18 9.21
N LYS A 301 -15.72 -19.10 8.27
CA LYS A 301 -15.77 -20.57 8.51
C LYS A 301 -14.62 -21.36 7.90
N ASN A 302 -13.78 -20.69 7.13
CA ASN A 302 -12.72 -21.29 6.33
C ASN A 302 -11.32 -21.10 6.95
N VAL A 303 -11.25 -20.87 8.27
CA VAL A 303 -9.99 -20.79 9.01
C VAL A 303 -9.89 -22.00 9.93
N ARG A 304 -8.88 -22.84 9.71
CA ARG A 304 -8.67 -24.08 10.47
C ARG A 304 -7.79 -23.87 11.70
N SER A 305 -6.73 -23.07 11.55
CA SER A 305 -5.73 -22.85 12.58
C SER A 305 -5.29 -21.40 12.64
N LEU A 306 -5.06 -20.91 13.86
CA LEU A 306 -4.45 -19.62 14.19
C LEU A 306 -3.16 -19.88 14.98
N VAL A 307 -2.04 -19.54 14.38
CA VAL A 307 -0.73 -19.55 15.03
C VAL A 307 -0.36 -18.10 15.34
N LEU A 308 -0.19 -17.80 16.61
CA LEU A 308 0.07 -16.46 17.10
C LEU A 308 1.48 -16.42 17.68
N VAL A 309 2.35 -15.63 17.06
CA VAL A 309 3.73 -15.41 17.50
C VAL A 309 3.79 -14.07 18.24
N SER A 310 4.24 -14.11 19.49
CA SER A 310 4.35 -12.98 20.41
C SER A 310 3.12 -12.04 20.38
N PRO A 311 1.89 -12.56 20.52
CA PRO A 311 0.71 -11.72 20.49
C PRO A 311 0.58 -10.90 21.79
N PRO A 312 0.41 -9.57 21.76
CA PRO A 312 0.15 -8.79 22.97
C PRO A 312 -1.33 -8.90 23.40
N ASN A 313 -1.82 -10.11 23.71
CA ASN A 313 -3.24 -10.33 24.02
C ASN A 313 -3.67 -9.60 25.31
N GLY A 314 -2.80 -9.57 26.32
CA GLY A 314 -2.97 -8.75 27.54
C GLY A 314 -2.47 -7.31 27.41
N GLY A 315 -1.89 -6.95 26.26
CA GLY A 315 -1.22 -5.68 26.00
C GLY A 315 0.25 -5.67 26.40
N THR A 316 0.91 -4.53 26.23
CA THR A 316 2.33 -4.36 26.55
C THR A 316 2.62 -2.97 27.13
N ASN A 317 3.52 -2.92 28.11
CA ASN A 317 4.02 -1.68 28.70
C ASN A 317 5.18 -1.05 27.92
N VAL A 318 5.78 -1.77 26.97
CA VAL A 318 6.86 -1.27 26.11
C VAL A 318 6.43 -0.02 25.33
N VAL A 319 5.14 0.07 25.01
CA VAL A 319 4.54 1.22 24.30
C VAL A 319 3.90 2.25 25.24
N ASN A 320 4.17 2.18 26.55
CA ASN A 320 3.59 3.10 27.52
C ASN A 320 4.37 4.44 27.55
N PRO A 321 3.82 5.54 26.99
CA PRO A 321 4.53 6.81 26.92
C PRO A 321 4.77 7.42 28.30
N LEU A 322 3.93 7.10 29.30
CA LEU A 322 4.12 7.58 30.66
C LEU A 322 5.38 6.97 31.27
N TYR A 323 5.59 5.66 31.11
CA TYR A 323 6.78 5.00 31.66
C TYR A 323 8.04 5.46 30.95
N TYR A 324 8.03 5.52 29.62
CA TYR A 324 9.20 5.96 28.86
C TYR A 324 9.55 7.42 29.14
N GLY A 325 8.54 8.29 29.10
CA GLY A 325 8.69 9.73 29.33
C GLY A 325 9.16 10.08 30.74
N THR A 326 8.61 9.41 31.76
CA THR A 326 8.96 9.72 33.16
C THR A 326 10.23 9.05 33.64
N LEU A 327 10.60 7.88 33.11
CA LEU A 327 11.74 7.10 33.61
C LEU A 327 13.01 7.28 32.76
N LEU A 328 12.88 7.49 31.45
CA LEU A 328 14.00 7.31 30.52
C LEU A 328 14.29 8.53 29.62
N TYR A 329 13.26 9.19 29.10
CA TYR A 329 13.44 10.27 28.11
C TYR A 329 14.31 11.41 28.67
N ARG A 330 15.36 11.78 27.90
CA ARG A 330 16.35 12.82 28.23
C ARG A 330 17.07 12.69 29.59
N LYS A 331 16.91 11.56 30.28
CA LYS A 331 17.67 11.30 31.51
C LYS A 331 19.07 10.82 31.16
N ASP A 332 20.06 11.19 31.95
CA ASP A 332 21.39 10.63 31.81
C ASP A 332 21.38 9.12 32.11
N SER A 333 21.98 8.31 31.23
CA SER A 333 21.93 6.85 31.35
C SER A 333 22.69 6.32 32.57
N GLN A 334 23.74 7.02 33.00
CA GLN A 334 24.46 6.66 34.22
C GLN A 334 23.61 6.94 35.47
N VAL A 335 22.87 8.05 35.48
CA VAL A 335 21.95 8.38 36.58
C VAL A 335 20.84 7.33 36.70
N VAL A 336 20.24 6.93 35.56
CA VAL A 336 19.20 5.88 35.54
C VAL A 336 19.80 4.54 35.99
N ALA A 337 20.97 4.17 35.47
CA ALA A 337 21.70 2.95 35.85
C ALA A 337 21.92 2.87 37.37
N ASN A 338 22.45 3.94 37.96
CA ASN A 338 22.68 4.02 39.41
C ASN A 338 21.36 3.99 40.22
N SER A 339 20.29 4.61 39.71
CA SER A 339 19.01 4.70 40.42
C SER A 339 18.28 3.35 40.47
N PHE A 340 18.44 2.53 39.42
CA PHE A 340 17.72 1.27 39.26
C PHE A 340 18.60 0.02 39.46
N GLY A 341 19.90 0.19 39.68
CA GLY A 341 20.83 -0.91 39.92
C GLY A 341 21.11 -1.75 38.66
N VAL A 342 21.17 -1.10 37.49
CA VAL A 342 21.43 -1.74 36.19
C VAL A 342 22.67 -1.15 35.53
N ASP A 343 23.22 -1.84 34.53
CA ASP A 343 24.36 -1.33 33.76
C ASP A 343 23.96 -0.18 32.82
N ARG A 344 24.88 0.77 32.59
CA ARG A 344 24.63 1.92 31.71
C ARG A 344 24.31 1.49 30.27
N PHE A 345 25.03 0.53 29.71
CA PHE A 345 24.80 0.06 28.34
C PHE A 345 23.44 -0.61 28.21
N MET A 346 22.98 -1.29 29.26
CA MET A 346 21.63 -1.83 29.32
C MET A 346 20.58 -0.71 29.23
N VAL A 347 20.76 0.39 29.97
CA VAL A 347 19.86 1.56 29.88
C VAL A 347 19.84 2.18 28.49
N ASP A 348 21.02 2.30 27.85
CA ASP A 348 21.13 2.84 26.49
C ASP A 348 20.41 1.95 25.46
N ALA A 349 20.55 0.63 25.60
CA ALA A 349 19.84 -0.36 24.79
C ALA A 349 18.31 -0.29 25.02
N MET A 350 17.88 -0.23 26.28
CA MET A 350 16.46 -0.09 26.64
C MET A 350 15.84 1.17 26.04
N LYS A 351 16.50 2.33 26.18
CA LYS A 351 16.01 3.60 25.61
C LYS A 351 15.79 3.48 24.11
N SER A 352 16.76 2.90 23.41
CA SER A 352 16.72 2.74 21.96
C SER A 352 15.60 1.79 21.52
N HIS A 353 15.49 0.64 22.18
CA HIS A 353 14.48 -0.39 21.88
C HIS A 353 13.05 0.09 22.15
N LEU A 354 12.79 0.64 23.33
CA LEU A 354 11.47 1.11 23.73
C LEU A 354 10.98 2.26 22.83
N LEU A 355 11.86 3.23 22.54
CA LEU A 355 11.52 4.34 21.65
C LEU A 355 11.24 3.86 20.23
N TYR A 356 12.08 2.97 19.70
CA TYR A 356 11.91 2.41 18.36
C TYR A 356 10.53 1.76 18.19
N TYR A 357 10.14 0.87 19.12
CA TYR A 357 8.89 0.14 18.99
C TYR A 357 7.66 1.07 19.17
N LEU A 358 7.72 2.01 20.12
CA LEU A 358 6.66 3.01 20.32
C LEU A 358 6.47 3.88 19.07
N GLU A 359 7.55 4.31 18.42
CA GLU A 359 7.50 5.12 17.20
C GLU A 359 7.04 4.34 15.98
N ALA A 360 7.43 3.06 15.85
CA ALA A 360 7.05 2.22 14.72
C ALA A 360 5.53 1.99 14.65
N LEU A 361 4.86 1.87 15.80
CA LEU A 361 3.41 1.67 15.88
C LEU A 361 2.60 2.96 15.69
N GLY A 362 3.20 4.12 15.98
CA GLY A 362 2.54 5.42 15.89
C GLY A 362 1.20 5.44 16.63
N PRO A 363 0.07 5.73 15.97
CA PRO A 363 -1.23 5.86 16.63
C PRO A 363 -1.79 4.55 17.22
N VAL A 364 -1.25 3.40 16.84
CA VAL A 364 -1.75 2.08 17.28
C VAL A 364 -1.33 1.75 18.71
N TYR A 365 -0.34 2.47 19.28
CA TYR A 365 0.19 2.21 20.62
C TYR A 365 -0.94 2.07 21.66
N ALA A 366 -1.95 2.95 21.60
CA ALA A 366 -3.05 2.99 22.56
C ALA A 366 -3.98 1.77 22.49
N GLU A 367 -4.04 1.11 21.33
CA GLU A 367 -4.88 -0.07 21.10
C GLU A 367 -4.26 -1.34 21.68
N ILE A 368 -2.94 -1.35 21.88
CA ILE A 368 -2.19 -2.50 22.43
C ILE A 368 -1.57 -2.22 23.81
N LEU A 369 -1.90 -1.08 24.42
CA LEU A 369 -1.58 -0.83 25.82
C LEU A 369 -2.28 -1.86 26.72
N THR A 370 -1.62 -2.21 27.83
CA THR A 370 -2.22 -3.04 28.88
C THR A 370 -3.57 -2.47 29.32
N GLY A 371 -4.62 -3.28 29.23
CA GLY A 371 -5.99 -2.89 29.60
C GLY A 371 -6.73 -2.04 28.57
N SER A 372 -6.29 -1.97 27.31
CA SER A 372 -7.01 -1.26 26.25
C SER A 372 -8.43 -1.81 26.04
N GLU A 373 -9.36 -0.95 25.65
CA GLU A 373 -10.75 -1.35 25.37
C GLU A 373 -10.86 -2.31 24.18
N LEU A 374 -9.92 -2.25 23.23
CA LEU A 374 -9.89 -3.17 22.10
C LEU A 374 -9.55 -4.58 22.56
N LEU A 375 -8.49 -4.76 23.34
CA LEU A 375 -8.04 -6.08 23.79
C LEU A 375 -9.07 -6.75 24.70
N LYS A 376 -9.81 -5.99 25.51
CA LYS A 376 -10.93 -6.51 26.31
C LYS A 376 -11.99 -7.22 25.47
N LYS A 377 -12.17 -6.85 24.19
CA LYS A 377 -13.10 -7.52 23.28
C LYS A 377 -12.66 -8.92 22.86
N LEU A 378 -11.37 -9.23 23.03
CA LEU A 378 -10.79 -10.53 22.70
C LEU A 378 -10.70 -11.48 23.91
N ASN A 379 -11.16 -11.03 25.09
CA ASN A 379 -11.22 -11.88 26.27
C ASN A 379 -12.33 -12.92 26.09
N GLU A 380 -12.00 -14.20 26.30
CA GLU A 380 -12.95 -15.32 26.26
C GLU A 380 -13.67 -15.53 24.90
N THR A 381 -13.19 -14.91 23.82
CA THR A 381 -13.77 -15.04 22.46
C THR A 381 -13.13 -16.14 21.61
N ALA A 382 -12.13 -16.84 22.15
CA ALA A 382 -11.44 -17.91 21.43
C ALA A 382 -12.43 -18.97 20.93
N ARG A 383 -12.41 -19.21 19.63
CA ARG A 383 -13.36 -20.11 18.96
C ARG A 383 -12.98 -21.58 19.14
N LYS A 384 -13.96 -22.43 19.46
CA LYS A 384 -13.72 -23.88 19.65
C LYS A 384 -13.48 -24.65 18.35
N ASP A 385 -13.93 -24.10 17.22
CA ASP A 385 -13.77 -24.70 15.89
C ASP A 385 -12.44 -24.36 15.21
N VAL A 386 -11.61 -23.51 15.83
CA VAL A 386 -10.29 -23.12 15.33
C VAL A 386 -9.21 -23.64 16.29
N ARG A 387 -8.12 -24.19 15.76
CA ARG A 387 -6.99 -24.63 16.59
C ARG A 387 -6.04 -23.46 16.85
N TYR A 388 -5.62 -23.27 18.10
CA TYR A 388 -4.71 -22.19 18.49
C TYR A 388 -3.35 -22.73 18.94
N LEU A 389 -2.29 -22.17 18.37
CA LEU A 389 -0.91 -22.28 18.86
C LEU A 389 -0.41 -20.89 19.19
N VAL A 390 0.01 -20.66 20.43
CA VAL A 390 0.64 -19.42 20.87
C VAL A 390 2.11 -19.69 21.15
N ALA A 391 2.97 -18.99 20.41
CA ALA A 391 4.41 -19.00 20.60
C ALA A 391 4.87 -17.63 21.10
N VAL A 392 5.85 -17.60 22.01
CA VAL A 392 6.44 -16.36 22.51
C VAL A 392 7.93 -16.56 22.79
N GLY A 393 8.75 -15.55 22.50
CA GLY A 393 10.16 -15.55 22.86
C GLY A 393 10.39 -15.50 24.37
N ASN A 394 11.63 -15.64 24.79
CA ASN A 394 12.01 -15.63 26.20
C ASN A 394 13.23 -14.77 26.52
N SER A 395 13.78 -14.08 25.52
CA SER A 395 15.02 -13.33 25.65
C SER A 395 14.84 -11.95 25.04
N PRO A 396 14.81 -10.87 25.83
CA PRO A 396 14.79 -9.52 25.28
C PRO A 396 16.00 -9.25 24.36
N PRO A 397 15.87 -8.33 23.38
CA PRO A 397 16.96 -8.03 22.46
C PRO A 397 18.14 -7.35 23.16
N ALA A 398 19.32 -7.36 22.51
CA ALA A 398 20.52 -6.68 22.98
C ALA A 398 20.95 -7.04 24.42
N SER A 399 20.66 -8.27 24.86
CA SER A 399 20.98 -8.78 26.21
C SER A 399 20.39 -7.93 27.34
N ILE A 400 19.27 -7.24 27.09
CA ILE A 400 18.55 -6.50 28.12
C ILE A 400 17.95 -7.51 29.11
N ASP A 401 18.21 -7.33 30.40
CA ASP A 401 17.54 -8.07 31.46
C ASP A 401 17.40 -7.20 32.70
N VAL A 402 16.17 -6.75 32.98
CA VAL A 402 15.86 -5.91 34.15
C VAL A 402 15.44 -6.72 35.37
N GLY A 403 15.53 -8.05 35.32
CA GLY A 403 15.11 -8.93 36.39
C GLY A 403 15.74 -8.59 37.75
N GLY A 404 14.93 -8.56 38.80
CA GLY A 404 15.40 -8.25 40.16
C GLY A 404 15.65 -6.77 40.43
N THR A 405 15.34 -5.89 39.48
CA THR A 405 15.46 -4.43 39.62
C THR A 405 14.08 -3.79 39.78
N GLN A 406 14.01 -2.52 40.18
CA GLN A 406 12.72 -1.81 40.21
C GLN A 406 12.14 -1.56 38.79
N LEU A 407 12.93 -1.69 37.73
CA LEU A 407 12.45 -1.53 36.35
C LEU A 407 11.55 -2.69 35.91
N GLU A 408 11.68 -3.87 36.53
CA GLU A 408 10.83 -5.05 36.26
C GLU A 408 9.34 -4.76 36.45
N VAL A 409 8.97 -3.89 37.41
CA VAL A 409 7.57 -3.52 37.65
C VAL A 409 6.97 -2.73 36.47
N PHE A 410 7.81 -1.91 35.81
CA PHE A 410 7.37 -1.07 34.70
C PHE A 410 7.46 -1.79 33.36
N TYR A 411 8.50 -2.61 33.17
CA TYR A 411 8.80 -3.32 31.93
C TYR A 411 9.06 -4.81 32.17
N PRO A 412 8.04 -5.58 32.60
CA PRO A 412 8.18 -7.02 32.79
C PRO A 412 8.53 -7.76 31.47
N GLU A 413 8.28 -7.15 30.31
CA GLU A 413 8.66 -7.65 28.99
C GLU A 413 10.18 -7.74 28.80
N LEU A 414 10.94 -6.94 29.55
CA LEU A 414 12.40 -6.85 29.49
C LEU A 414 13.11 -7.76 30.50
N VAL A 415 12.41 -8.74 31.08
CA VAL A 415 12.98 -9.72 32.00
C VAL A 415 13.23 -11.04 31.27
N ALA A 416 14.48 -11.49 31.28
CA ALA A 416 14.85 -12.75 30.66
C ALA A 416 14.08 -13.94 31.28
N GLY A 417 13.56 -14.81 30.42
CA GLY A 417 12.71 -15.94 30.81
C GLY A 417 11.25 -15.60 31.11
N LYS A 418 10.86 -14.32 31.15
CA LYS A 418 9.45 -13.88 31.36
C LYS A 418 8.84 -13.15 30.16
N GLY A 419 9.68 -12.58 29.29
CA GLY A 419 9.25 -11.87 28.09
C GLY A 419 10.30 -11.93 26.99
N ASP A 420 9.91 -11.44 25.81
CA ASP A 420 10.73 -11.44 24.60
C ASP A 420 11.26 -10.04 24.22
N GLY A 421 11.12 -9.09 25.14
CA GLY A 421 11.46 -7.68 24.95
C GLY A 421 10.29 -6.80 24.52
N VAL A 422 9.17 -7.37 24.07
CA VAL A 422 7.96 -6.62 23.64
C VAL A 422 6.70 -7.16 24.31
N VAL A 423 6.64 -8.46 24.57
CA VAL A 423 5.47 -9.13 25.15
C VAL A 423 5.91 -10.09 26.26
N THR A 424 5.17 -10.11 27.36
CA THR A 424 5.36 -11.10 28.43
C THR A 424 4.67 -12.42 28.09
N HIS A 425 5.12 -13.52 28.69
CA HIS A 425 4.45 -14.82 28.58
C HIS A 425 3.00 -14.76 29.06
N GLU A 426 2.75 -14.03 30.15
CA GLU A 426 1.41 -13.82 30.70
C GLU A 426 0.51 -13.08 29.72
N SER A 427 1.00 -12.02 29.08
CA SER A 427 0.25 -11.27 28.07
C SER A 427 0.01 -12.10 26.81
N ALA A 428 0.95 -12.96 26.42
CA ALA A 428 0.85 -13.75 25.20
C ALA A 428 -0.15 -14.91 25.32
N PHE A 429 -0.08 -15.68 26.40
CA PHE A 429 -0.76 -16.96 26.45
C PHE A 429 -2.28 -16.88 26.56
N LEU A 430 -2.95 -17.64 25.69
CA LEU A 430 -4.40 -17.82 25.72
C LEU A 430 -4.77 -19.11 26.45
N GLU A 431 -5.91 -19.08 27.13
CA GLU A 431 -6.50 -20.28 27.73
C GLU A 431 -6.98 -21.24 26.63
N GLY A 432 -6.76 -22.54 26.81
CA GLY A 432 -7.15 -23.57 25.84
C GLY A 432 -6.28 -23.68 24.58
N ALA A 433 -5.33 -22.76 24.36
CA ALA A 433 -4.37 -22.83 23.26
C ALA A 433 -3.16 -23.70 23.59
N GLN A 434 -2.54 -24.31 22.57
CA GLN A 434 -1.21 -24.90 22.72
C GLN A 434 -0.20 -23.79 22.94
N LYS A 435 0.65 -23.91 23.98
CA LYS A 435 1.62 -22.88 24.37
C LYS A 435 3.04 -23.35 24.04
N LEU A 436 3.85 -22.44 23.50
CA LEU A 436 5.25 -22.68 23.17
C LEU A 436 6.10 -21.49 23.59
N VAL A 437 7.18 -21.76 24.32
CA VAL A 437 8.21 -20.76 24.65
C VAL A 437 9.42 -21.04 23.77
N LEU A 438 9.88 -20.02 23.05
CA LEU A 438 10.96 -20.08 22.09
C LEU A 438 12.19 -19.35 22.61
N LYS A 439 13.37 -19.72 22.11
CA LYS A 439 14.57 -18.92 22.35
C LYS A 439 14.58 -17.73 21.41
N GLY A 440 15.02 -16.59 21.92
CA GLY A 440 15.10 -15.34 21.17
C GLY A 440 14.09 -14.30 21.63
N SER A 441 14.16 -13.16 20.95
CA SER A 441 13.38 -11.95 21.15
C SER A 441 12.15 -11.91 20.26
N PHE A 442 11.35 -10.88 20.45
CA PHE A 442 10.21 -10.57 19.58
C PHE A 442 10.57 -10.60 18.08
N PHE A 443 11.75 -10.12 17.70
CA PHE A 443 12.12 -9.96 16.29
C PHE A 443 12.72 -11.21 15.62
N ASP A 444 13.09 -12.24 16.39
CA ASP A 444 13.82 -13.39 15.85
C ASP A 444 13.34 -14.75 16.41
N CYS A 445 12.45 -14.79 17.40
CA CYS A 445 11.96 -16.04 17.97
C CYS A 445 11.27 -16.94 16.94
N TYR A 446 10.63 -16.37 15.90
CA TYR A 446 10.02 -17.14 14.81
C TYR A 446 11.03 -17.81 13.88
N LEU A 447 12.32 -17.55 14.03
CA LEU A 447 13.41 -18.24 13.32
C LEU A 447 13.92 -19.46 14.09
N ASP A 448 13.44 -19.71 15.32
CA ASP A 448 13.84 -20.86 16.13
C ASP A 448 13.45 -22.19 15.45
N PRO A 449 14.39 -23.14 15.25
CA PRO A 449 14.08 -24.45 14.67
C PRO A 449 12.98 -25.23 15.42
N VAL A 450 12.87 -25.05 16.74
CA VAL A 450 11.81 -25.65 17.56
C VAL A 450 10.44 -25.11 17.16
N PHE A 451 10.36 -23.81 16.82
CA PHE A 451 9.14 -23.21 16.29
C PHE A 451 8.78 -23.86 14.96
N HIS A 452 9.74 -23.98 14.04
CA HIS A 452 9.54 -24.56 12.71
C HIS A 452 9.02 -26.00 12.76
N ASP A 453 9.63 -26.84 13.59
CA ASP A 453 9.23 -28.24 13.77
C ASP A 453 7.84 -28.37 14.41
N THR A 454 7.55 -27.52 15.40
CA THR A 454 6.23 -27.50 16.05
C THR A 454 5.17 -27.01 15.08
N LEU A 455 5.47 -25.98 14.31
CA LEU A 455 4.57 -25.40 13.32
C LEU A 455 4.21 -26.41 12.23
N LYS A 456 5.19 -27.12 11.68
CA LYS A 456 4.96 -28.19 10.70
C LYS A 456 4.04 -29.27 11.24
N LYS A 457 4.25 -29.72 12.48
CA LYS A 457 3.39 -30.73 13.13
C LYS A 457 1.99 -30.20 13.40
N PHE A 458 1.88 -28.96 13.87
CA PHE A 458 0.59 -28.34 14.19
C PHE A 458 -0.27 -28.10 12.94
N LEU A 459 0.35 -27.63 11.86
CA LEU A 459 -0.30 -27.36 10.58
C LEU A 459 -0.40 -28.59 9.67
N ALA A 460 0.17 -29.74 10.05
CA ALA A 460 0.09 -30.96 9.27
C ALA A 460 -1.37 -31.31 8.98
N GLU A 461 -1.66 -31.56 7.71
CA GLU A 461 -3.00 -31.94 7.26
C GLU A 461 -3.18 -33.46 7.39
N THR A 462 -4.28 -33.88 7.98
CA THR A 462 -4.79 -35.24 7.81
C THR A 462 -5.29 -35.35 6.38
N ARG A 463 -4.47 -35.92 5.49
CA ARG A 463 -4.79 -36.10 4.06
C ARG A 463 -6.18 -36.69 3.89
N ILE A 464 -7.08 -35.98 3.21
CA ILE A 464 -8.29 -36.58 2.65
C ILE A 464 -7.79 -37.48 1.52
N GLU A 465 -7.98 -38.79 1.65
CA GLU A 465 -7.72 -39.72 0.54
C GLU A 465 -8.61 -39.34 -0.63
N VAL A 466 -8.02 -38.74 -1.67
CA VAL A 466 -8.66 -38.62 -2.97
C VAL A 466 -8.88 -40.06 -3.44
N PRO A 467 -10.14 -40.51 -3.63
CA PRO A 467 -10.39 -41.87 -4.11
C PRO A 467 -9.60 -42.08 -5.41
N ALA A 468 -8.85 -43.17 -5.49
CA ALA A 468 -8.17 -43.52 -6.72
C ALA A 468 -9.19 -43.53 -7.87
N TYR A 469 -8.81 -42.95 -9.02
CA TYR A 469 -9.62 -43.03 -10.23
C TYR A 469 -9.95 -44.50 -10.49
N ARG A 470 -11.23 -44.87 -10.35
CA ARG A 470 -11.74 -46.15 -10.83
C ARG A 470 -12.12 -45.91 -12.29
N GLU A 471 -11.55 -46.70 -13.20
CA GLU A 471 -12.12 -46.84 -14.54
C GLU A 471 -13.60 -47.21 -14.36
N GLU A 472 -14.50 -46.32 -14.77
CA GLU A 472 -15.91 -46.65 -14.85
C GLU A 472 -16.09 -47.72 -15.94
N THR A 473 -16.12 -48.99 -15.55
CA THR A 473 -16.71 -50.04 -16.38
C THR A 473 -18.22 -49.89 -16.33
N TYR A 474 -18.76 -48.93 -17.07
CA TYR A 474 -20.18 -48.95 -17.41
C TYR A 474 -20.42 -50.13 -18.37
N PRO A 475 -21.30 -51.09 -18.03
CA PRO A 475 -21.77 -52.05 -19.01
C PRO A 475 -22.70 -51.33 -19.99
N GLU A 476 -22.31 -51.25 -21.25
CA GLU A 476 -23.23 -50.89 -22.34
C GLU A 476 -24.35 -51.93 -22.41
N ARG A 477 -25.53 -51.60 -21.87
CA ARG A 477 -26.80 -52.21 -22.28
C ARG A 477 -27.88 -51.15 -22.34
N SER A 478 -28.39 -50.94 -23.54
CA SER A 478 -29.71 -50.40 -23.77
C SER A 478 -30.72 -51.55 -23.83
N PRO A 479 -31.79 -51.52 -23.01
CA PRO A 479 -33.06 -52.10 -23.42
C PRO A 479 -34.16 -51.03 -23.45
N GLN A 480 -34.89 -51.02 -24.55
CA GLN A 480 -36.09 -50.22 -24.81
C GLN A 480 -37.30 -50.69 -24.00
N ALA A 481 -38.24 -49.74 -23.83
CA ALA A 481 -39.67 -49.87 -23.55
C ALA A 481 -40.04 -50.24 -22.09
N GLN A 482 -40.54 -49.33 -21.24
CA GLN A 482 -41.76 -48.50 -21.27
C GLN A 482 -42.63 -48.95 -20.08
N GLN A 483 -42.76 -48.13 -19.04
CA GLN A 483 -44.04 -47.50 -18.69
C GLN A 483 -43.90 -46.51 -17.53
N ALA A 484 -44.67 -45.43 -17.69
CA ALA A 484 -44.73 -44.19 -16.95
C ALA A 484 -44.78 -44.30 -15.42
N GLU A 485 -43.92 -43.51 -14.75
CA GLU A 485 -44.32 -42.80 -13.53
C GLU A 485 -43.95 -41.31 -13.63
N ARG A 486 -44.82 -40.51 -13.02
CA ARG A 486 -45.05 -39.08 -13.23
C ARG A 486 -43.81 -38.23 -12.94
N ILE A 487 -43.42 -37.45 -13.94
CA ILE A 487 -42.65 -36.23 -13.74
C ILE A 487 -43.55 -35.26 -12.97
N VAL A 488 -43.31 -35.11 -11.67
CA VAL A 488 -43.76 -33.95 -10.92
C VAL A 488 -43.02 -32.75 -11.52
N LYS A 489 -43.76 -31.92 -12.27
CA LYS A 489 -43.29 -30.59 -12.66
C LYS A 489 -42.90 -29.84 -11.40
N PRO A 490 -41.66 -29.35 -11.27
CA PRO A 490 -41.38 -28.29 -10.32
C PRO A 490 -42.26 -27.10 -10.70
N GLU A 491 -43.02 -26.60 -9.74
CA GLU A 491 -43.77 -25.37 -9.88
C GLU A 491 -42.85 -24.24 -10.35
N GLN A 492 -43.35 -23.53 -11.34
CA GLN A 492 -42.79 -22.27 -11.80
C GLN A 492 -42.82 -21.27 -10.64
N VAL A 493 -41.67 -21.01 -10.02
CA VAL A 493 -41.43 -19.68 -9.48
C VAL A 493 -41.02 -18.82 -10.67
N THR A 494 -42.02 -18.12 -11.21
CA THR A 494 -41.89 -17.13 -12.26
C THR A 494 -41.06 -15.96 -11.74
N GLN A 495 -39.73 -16.05 -11.82
CA GLN A 495 -38.92 -14.86 -11.95
C GLN A 495 -38.83 -14.54 -13.44
N SER A 496 -39.47 -13.45 -13.83
CA SER A 496 -39.46 -12.87 -15.15
C SER A 496 -38.03 -12.57 -15.61
N THR A 497 -37.37 -13.57 -16.17
CA THR A 497 -36.15 -13.40 -16.97
C THR A 497 -36.60 -13.14 -18.40
N THR A 498 -36.43 -11.90 -18.81
CA THR A 498 -36.70 -11.38 -20.15
C THR A 498 -36.05 -12.26 -21.22
N ASN A 499 -36.73 -12.40 -22.36
CA ASN A 499 -36.32 -13.14 -23.57
C ASN A 499 -34.97 -12.71 -24.21
N GLN A 500 -34.15 -11.89 -23.53
CA GLN A 500 -32.80 -11.51 -23.91
C GLN A 500 -31.73 -12.50 -23.38
N ALA A 501 -31.90 -13.07 -22.19
CA ALA A 501 -30.90 -13.95 -21.57
C ALA A 501 -30.68 -15.28 -22.34
N LYS A 502 -31.74 -15.84 -22.94
CA LYS A 502 -31.63 -17.06 -23.78
C LYS A 502 -31.01 -16.83 -25.16
N LYS A 503 -30.85 -15.59 -25.60
CA LYS A 503 -30.12 -15.25 -26.83
C LYS A 503 -28.63 -15.00 -26.56
N GLU A 504 -28.26 -14.61 -25.34
CA GLU A 504 -26.88 -14.37 -24.92
C GLU A 504 -26.11 -15.67 -24.64
N GLU A 505 -26.74 -16.70 -24.05
CA GLU A 505 -26.08 -18.00 -23.82
C GLU A 505 -25.86 -18.83 -25.10
N ALA A 506 -26.63 -18.57 -26.17
CA ALA A 506 -26.53 -19.32 -27.42
C ALA A 506 -25.40 -18.84 -28.36
N VAL A 507 -24.72 -17.73 -28.05
CA VAL A 507 -23.63 -17.15 -28.88
C VAL A 507 -22.25 -17.23 -28.18
N GLN A 508 -22.21 -17.60 -26.89
CA GLN A 508 -20.98 -17.72 -26.06
C GLN A 508 -20.05 -18.93 -26.37
N ARG A 509 -19.99 -19.46 -27.60
CA ARG A 509 -19.20 -20.69 -27.91
C ARG A 509 -18.19 -20.53 -29.05
N ARG A 510 -17.30 -19.53 -28.98
CA ARG A 510 -16.17 -19.45 -29.93
C ARG A 510 -14.81 -19.14 -29.32
N ILE A 511 -14.74 -18.32 -28.28
CA ILE A 511 -13.47 -17.96 -27.63
C ILE A 511 -13.21 -18.89 -26.44
N ILE A 512 -12.04 -19.53 -26.43
CA ILE A 512 -11.62 -20.46 -25.37
C ILE A 512 -10.48 -19.83 -24.57
N LEU A 513 -10.75 -19.56 -23.29
CA LEU A 513 -9.75 -19.11 -22.32
C LEU A 513 -9.52 -20.24 -21.30
N PRO A 514 -8.33 -20.85 -21.25
CA PRO A 514 -8.00 -21.84 -20.23
C PRO A 514 -8.11 -21.26 -18.81
N ASN A 515 -8.43 -22.11 -17.86
CA ASN A 515 -8.44 -21.78 -16.43
C ASN A 515 -7.13 -22.17 -15.72
N ARG A 516 -6.18 -22.77 -16.45
CA ARG A 516 -4.86 -23.20 -15.96
C ARG A 516 -3.82 -23.02 -17.05
N PHE A 517 -2.61 -22.65 -16.65
CA PHE A 517 -1.48 -22.45 -17.54
C PHE A 517 -0.25 -23.23 -17.06
N GLU A 518 0.52 -23.75 -18.01
CA GLU A 518 1.78 -24.43 -17.74
C GLU A 518 2.95 -23.68 -18.37
N ARG A 519 4.07 -23.62 -17.66
CA ARG A 519 5.28 -22.98 -18.20
C ARG A 519 5.83 -23.81 -19.34
N SER A 520 6.13 -23.17 -20.46
CA SER A 520 6.76 -23.79 -21.64
C SER A 520 7.69 -22.81 -22.35
N GLU A 521 8.70 -23.32 -23.03
CA GLU A 521 9.59 -22.48 -23.83
C GLU A 521 8.95 -22.17 -25.19
N LEU A 522 8.12 -21.12 -25.26
CA LEU A 522 7.50 -20.68 -26.52
C LEU A 522 8.44 -19.88 -27.43
N LEU A 523 9.58 -19.42 -26.91
CA LEU A 523 10.54 -18.58 -27.63
C LEU A 523 11.88 -19.29 -27.80
N THR A 524 12.53 -19.03 -28.93
CA THR A 524 13.93 -19.38 -29.19
C THR A 524 14.74 -18.09 -29.33
N LYS A 525 15.76 -17.91 -28.50
CA LYS A 525 16.66 -16.76 -28.59
C LYS A 525 17.52 -16.86 -29.85
N ILE A 526 17.53 -15.81 -30.64
CA ILE A 526 18.30 -15.68 -31.88
C ILE A 526 19.64 -14.99 -31.59
N GLU A 527 19.58 -13.82 -30.96
CA GLU A 527 20.74 -12.96 -30.72
C GLU A 527 20.48 -11.98 -29.56
N THR A 528 21.52 -11.25 -29.15
CA THR A 528 21.43 -10.13 -28.22
C THR A 528 22.10 -8.91 -28.85
N LEU A 529 21.37 -7.80 -28.92
CA LEU A 529 21.88 -6.52 -29.36
C LEU A 529 22.42 -5.76 -28.14
N ASN A 530 23.72 -5.49 -28.14
CA ASN A 530 24.37 -4.71 -27.08
C ASN A 530 24.24 -3.21 -27.39
N LEU A 531 23.08 -2.66 -27.04
CA LEU A 531 22.76 -1.25 -27.18
C LEU A 531 22.89 -0.61 -25.79
N GLY A 532 23.84 0.31 -25.60
CA GLY A 532 24.11 0.88 -24.28
C GLY A 532 22.95 1.73 -23.76
N ASN A 533 22.41 1.42 -22.58
CA ASN A 533 21.39 2.20 -21.87
C ASN A 533 20.13 2.52 -22.70
N VAL A 534 19.59 1.53 -23.41
CA VAL A 534 18.31 1.66 -24.11
C VAL A 534 17.15 1.80 -23.13
N SER A 535 16.28 2.77 -23.36
CA SER A 535 15.07 3.00 -22.55
C SER A 535 13.79 2.44 -23.18
N SER A 536 13.74 2.33 -24.51
CA SER A 536 12.58 1.79 -25.24
C SER A 536 12.97 1.32 -26.64
N VAL A 537 12.21 0.38 -27.20
CA VAL A 537 12.39 -0.23 -28.52
C VAL A 537 11.10 -0.16 -29.32
N HIS A 538 11.23 0.19 -30.60
CA HIS A 538 10.11 0.51 -31.47
C HIS A 538 10.36 -0.08 -32.84
N PHE A 539 9.33 -0.62 -33.50
CA PHE A 539 9.49 -1.16 -34.84
C PHE A 539 8.53 -0.49 -35.81
N ALA A 540 9.07 0.30 -36.74
CA ALA A 540 8.27 1.04 -37.70
C ALA A 540 8.97 1.06 -39.07
N VAL A 541 8.18 1.00 -40.14
CA VAL A 541 8.66 1.12 -41.54
C VAL A 541 9.85 0.21 -41.88
N GLY A 542 9.85 -1.03 -41.36
CA GLY A 542 10.90 -2.01 -41.63
C GLY A 542 12.23 -1.75 -40.92
N ARG A 543 12.25 -0.91 -39.88
CA ARG A 543 13.45 -0.63 -39.07
C ARG A 543 13.18 -0.72 -37.58
N LEU A 544 14.16 -1.24 -36.86
CA LEU A 544 14.21 -1.17 -35.41
C LEU A 544 14.72 0.21 -35.00
N PHE A 545 13.96 0.87 -34.14
CA PHE A 545 14.29 2.11 -33.46
C PHE A 545 14.51 1.84 -31.98
N TYR A 546 15.42 2.57 -31.38
CA TYR A 546 15.68 2.50 -29.94
C TYR A 546 16.02 3.88 -29.40
N VAL A 547 15.52 4.16 -28.20
CA VAL A 547 15.74 5.43 -27.52
C VAL A 547 16.91 5.30 -26.55
N LEU A 548 17.88 6.20 -26.69
CA LEU A 548 18.97 6.41 -25.75
C LEU A 548 18.81 7.77 -25.08
N SER A 549 19.59 8.01 -24.02
CA SER A 549 19.54 9.26 -23.26
C SER A 549 19.80 10.52 -24.10
N ASP A 550 20.50 10.39 -25.24
CA ASP A 550 20.91 11.50 -26.09
C ASP A 550 20.19 11.56 -27.46
N GLY A 551 19.25 10.66 -27.73
CA GLY A 551 18.49 10.67 -28.97
C GLY A 551 17.77 9.38 -29.34
N LEU A 552 17.10 9.45 -30.49
CA LEU A 552 16.50 8.31 -31.20
C LEU A 552 17.53 7.75 -32.17
N TYR A 553 17.69 6.43 -32.19
CA TYR A 553 18.61 5.73 -33.08
C TYR A 553 17.90 4.65 -33.86
N SER A 554 18.46 4.29 -35.00
CA SER A 554 18.07 3.14 -35.82
C SER A 554 19.30 2.64 -36.57
N GLU A 555 19.48 1.32 -36.64
CA GLU A 555 20.59 0.67 -37.35
C GLU A 555 21.98 1.24 -36.99
N GLY A 556 22.21 1.57 -35.72
CA GLY A 556 23.48 2.15 -35.25
C GLY A 556 23.67 3.64 -35.54
N LYS A 557 22.73 4.29 -36.24
CA LYS A 557 22.80 5.71 -36.61
C LYS A 557 21.81 6.53 -35.79
N LYS A 558 22.26 7.71 -35.35
CA LYS A 558 21.39 8.68 -34.68
C LYS A 558 20.42 9.29 -35.69
N VAL A 559 19.13 9.08 -35.47
CA VAL A 559 18.03 9.60 -36.28
C VAL A 559 17.66 11.01 -35.83
N LYS A 560 17.62 11.25 -34.52
CA LYS A 560 17.36 12.58 -33.94
C LYS A 560 18.05 12.74 -32.59
N SER A 561 18.71 13.88 -32.38
CA SER A 561 19.32 14.24 -31.09
C SER A 561 18.30 14.87 -30.14
N GLY A 562 18.48 14.64 -28.84
CA GLY A 562 17.67 15.26 -27.77
C GLY A 562 16.91 14.24 -26.93
N THR A 563 16.22 14.70 -25.90
CA THR A 563 15.42 13.83 -25.03
C THR A 563 14.16 13.41 -25.77
N VAL A 564 14.02 12.11 -26.08
CA VAL A 564 12.90 11.56 -26.85
C VAL A 564 11.84 11.00 -25.92
N ARG A 565 10.56 11.31 -26.19
CA ARG A 565 9.38 10.86 -25.43
C ARG A 565 8.19 10.60 -26.36
N TYR A 566 7.16 9.91 -25.87
CA TYR A 566 5.88 9.67 -26.55
C TYR A 566 6.07 9.05 -27.94
N VAL A 567 6.80 7.94 -27.99
CA VAL A 567 7.12 7.26 -29.25
C VAL A 567 6.00 6.30 -29.60
N HIS A 568 5.49 6.40 -30.84
CA HIS A 568 4.41 5.59 -31.40
C HIS A 568 4.82 5.06 -32.78
N SER A 569 4.91 3.73 -32.93
CA SER A 569 5.17 2.97 -34.16
C SER A 569 3.91 2.76 -35.03
N LEU A 570 3.68 3.69 -35.94
CA LEU A 570 2.54 3.66 -36.84
C LEU A 570 2.86 2.88 -38.12
N LYS A 571 1.82 2.38 -38.79
CA LYS A 571 1.97 1.68 -40.09
C LYS A 571 2.69 2.55 -41.14
N THR A 572 2.52 3.86 -41.08
CA THR A 572 3.07 4.83 -42.03
C THR A 572 4.39 5.47 -41.59
N GLY A 573 4.81 5.26 -40.34
CA GLY A 573 5.95 6.02 -39.80
C GLY A 573 6.13 5.87 -38.30
N LEU A 574 7.08 6.63 -37.75
CA LEU A 574 7.30 6.71 -36.30
C LEU A 574 7.04 8.14 -35.83
N GLY A 575 6.06 8.31 -34.94
CA GLY A 575 5.76 9.59 -34.29
C GLY A 575 6.49 9.70 -32.95
N PHE A 576 7.08 10.86 -32.65
CA PHE A 576 7.73 11.09 -31.36
C PHE A 576 7.92 12.57 -31.04
N VAL A 577 8.23 12.88 -29.79
CA VAL A 577 8.57 14.23 -29.32
C VAL A 577 10.03 14.28 -28.92
N SER A 578 10.76 15.31 -29.37
CA SER A 578 12.14 15.56 -28.95
C SER A 578 12.35 17.04 -28.63
N ASN A 579 12.84 17.34 -27.41
CA ASN A 579 13.07 18.71 -26.92
C ASN A 579 11.87 19.66 -27.22
N GLU A 580 10.65 19.23 -26.90
CA GLU A 580 9.40 20.00 -27.08
C GLU A 580 8.95 20.22 -28.54
N SER A 581 9.54 19.51 -29.50
CA SER A 581 9.06 19.52 -30.88
C SER A 581 8.55 18.13 -31.27
N ALA A 582 7.41 18.09 -31.94
CA ALA A 582 6.78 16.89 -32.49
C ALA A 582 7.39 16.57 -33.85
N TYR A 583 7.85 15.33 -34.00
CA TYR A 583 8.47 14.82 -35.21
C TYR A 583 7.77 13.57 -35.71
N PHE A 584 7.74 13.44 -37.03
CA PHE A 584 7.26 12.24 -37.71
C PHE A 584 8.34 11.73 -38.67
N PHE A 585 8.72 10.46 -38.53
CA PHE A 585 9.60 9.80 -39.46
C PHE A 585 8.79 9.02 -40.50
N ASP A 586 8.87 9.44 -41.76
CA ASP A 586 8.06 8.89 -42.87
C ASP A 586 8.67 7.65 -43.55
N GLY A 587 9.72 7.06 -42.95
CA GLY A 587 10.53 5.98 -43.55
C GLY A 587 11.82 6.46 -44.21
N ASN A 588 11.87 7.71 -44.65
CA ASN A 588 13.01 8.28 -45.35
C ASN A 588 13.64 9.46 -44.59
N ARG A 589 12.82 10.35 -44.03
CA ARG A 589 13.25 11.58 -43.37
C ARG A 589 12.45 11.84 -42.10
N VAL A 590 13.06 12.60 -41.20
CA VAL A 590 12.40 13.13 -39.99
C VAL A 590 11.83 14.50 -40.33
N LEU A 591 10.51 14.63 -40.24
CA LEU A 591 9.77 15.88 -40.44
C LEU A 591 9.46 16.50 -39.08
N GLU A 592 9.79 17.77 -38.89
CA GLU A 592 9.28 18.57 -37.76
C GLU A 592 7.89 19.06 -38.12
N LEU A 593 6.88 18.68 -37.33
CA LEU A 593 5.49 19.08 -37.59
C LEU A 593 5.09 20.32 -36.79
N ALA A 594 5.53 20.39 -35.54
CA ALA A 594 5.18 21.50 -34.64
C ALA A 594 6.13 21.58 -33.44
N LYS A 595 6.28 22.78 -32.89
CA LYS A 595 6.73 22.97 -31.50
C LYS A 595 5.51 22.92 -30.60
N ILE A 596 5.54 22.05 -29.60
CA ILE A 596 4.37 21.72 -28.79
C ILE A 596 4.67 21.93 -27.31
N ASP A 597 3.64 22.31 -26.55
CA ASP A 597 3.72 22.33 -25.09
C ASP A 597 3.42 20.93 -24.54
N THR A 598 4.34 20.38 -23.76
CA THR A 598 4.17 19.06 -23.12
C THR A 598 3.68 19.14 -21.67
N ALA A 599 3.40 20.32 -21.14
CA ALA A 599 2.85 20.48 -19.80
C ALA A 599 1.48 19.80 -19.69
N ASN A 600 1.26 19.09 -18.58
CA ASN A 600 0.01 18.36 -18.28
C ASN A 600 -0.41 17.33 -19.35
N THR A 601 0.54 16.82 -20.14
CA THR A 601 0.28 15.86 -21.21
C THR A 601 0.54 14.43 -20.73
N GLU A 602 -0.48 13.58 -20.79
CA GLU A 602 -0.38 12.16 -20.47
C GLU A 602 0.35 11.40 -21.57
N ASP A 603 -0.04 11.65 -22.81
CA ASP A 603 0.54 11.02 -24.00
C ASP A 603 0.36 11.92 -25.24
N VAL A 604 1.27 11.79 -26.21
CA VAL A 604 1.26 12.54 -27.47
C VAL A 604 1.32 11.57 -28.63
N LEU A 605 0.33 11.66 -29.52
CA LEU A 605 0.33 10.96 -30.79
C LEU A 605 0.73 11.92 -31.90
N VAL A 606 1.86 11.64 -32.55
CA VAL A 606 2.31 12.38 -33.74
C VAL A 606 2.04 11.52 -34.97
N ILE A 607 1.16 11.99 -35.85
CA ILE A 607 0.89 11.36 -37.15
C ILE A 607 1.33 12.29 -38.28
N GLU A 608 1.52 11.76 -39.48
CA GLU A 608 2.00 12.52 -40.66
C GLU A 608 1.32 13.88 -40.86
N ASN A 609 0.00 13.94 -40.62
CA ASN A 609 -0.82 15.13 -40.88
C ASN A 609 -1.38 15.80 -39.61
N GLY A 610 -0.81 15.54 -38.43
CA GLY A 610 -1.29 16.18 -37.22
C GLY A 610 -0.65 15.69 -35.92
N VAL A 611 -0.82 16.50 -34.87
CA VAL A 611 -0.38 16.15 -33.52
C VAL A 611 -1.58 16.16 -32.59
N PHE A 612 -1.77 15.06 -31.88
CA PHE A 612 -2.82 14.91 -30.87
C PHE A 612 -2.18 14.67 -29.51
N ALA A 613 -2.84 15.11 -28.46
CA ALA A 613 -2.42 14.84 -27.09
C ALA A 613 -3.62 14.45 -26.23
N LEU A 614 -3.35 13.61 -25.26
CA LEU A 614 -4.25 13.37 -24.14
C LEU A 614 -3.83 14.30 -23.00
N LEU A 615 -4.63 15.32 -22.73
CA LEU A 615 -4.33 16.33 -21.73
C LEU A 615 -5.07 16.05 -20.43
N ARG A 616 -4.36 16.22 -19.31
CA ARG A 616 -4.95 16.17 -17.98
C ARG A 616 -5.57 17.51 -17.63
N VAL A 617 -6.88 17.51 -17.38
CA VAL A 617 -7.65 18.68 -16.92
C VAL A 617 -8.26 18.40 -15.54
N LYS A 618 -8.73 19.44 -14.84
CA LYS A 618 -9.22 19.32 -13.45
C LYS A 618 -10.30 18.24 -13.25
N GLU A 619 -11.14 18.00 -14.25
CA GLU A 619 -12.29 17.09 -14.19
C GLU A 619 -12.10 15.79 -14.98
N GLY A 620 -10.88 15.49 -15.46
CA GLY A 620 -10.61 14.26 -16.21
C GLY A 620 -9.59 14.42 -17.32
N LEU A 621 -9.85 13.80 -18.46
CA LEU A 621 -8.97 13.77 -19.61
C LEU A 621 -9.65 14.36 -20.84
N VAL A 622 -8.89 15.07 -21.65
CA VAL A 622 -9.37 15.65 -22.91
C VAL A 622 -8.42 15.26 -24.02
N LEU A 623 -8.97 14.71 -25.10
CA LEU A 623 -8.26 14.63 -26.37
C LEU A 623 -8.16 16.04 -26.94
N ALA A 624 -6.95 16.49 -27.27
CA ALA A 624 -6.68 17.75 -27.92
C ALA A 624 -5.91 17.54 -29.24
N GLN A 625 -6.11 18.45 -30.18
CA GLN A 625 -5.36 18.55 -31.42
C GLN A 625 -4.53 19.82 -31.41
N TRP A 626 -3.32 19.74 -31.95
CA TRP A 626 -2.45 20.89 -32.09
C TRP A 626 -2.86 21.76 -33.29
N GLU A 627 -3.23 23.01 -33.02
CA GLU A 627 -3.53 24.04 -34.01
C GLU A 627 -2.91 25.38 -33.58
N ASN A 628 -1.58 25.43 -33.50
CA ASN A 628 -0.81 26.53 -32.90
C ASN A 628 -1.17 26.77 -31.41
N GLY A 629 -1.36 25.66 -30.70
CA GLY A 629 -1.90 25.58 -29.35
C GLY A 629 -2.83 24.36 -29.25
N TRP A 630 -3.00 23.84 -28.04
CA TRP A 630 -3.91 22.72 -27.82
C TRP A 630 -5.37 23.15 -27.94
N LYS A 631 -6.09 22.59 -28.91
CA LYS A 631 -7.54 22.73 -29.03
C LYS A 631 -8.23 21.44 -28.59
N ALA A 632 -9.12 21.54 -27.62
CA ALA A 632 -9.91 20.42 -27.14
C ALA A 632 -10.80 19.88 -28.27
N VAL A 633 -10.70 18.58 -28.52
CA VAL A 633 -11.51 17.84 -29.50
C VAL A 633 -12.70 17.19 -28.79
N GLN A 634 -12.41 16.41 -27.74
CA GLN A 634 -13.41 15.61 -27.03
C GLN A 634 -12.95 15.26 -25.62
N SER A 635 -13.83 15.42 -24.64
CA SER A 635 -13.60 14.92 -23.27
C SER A 635 -13.77 13.40 -23.24
N VAL A 636 -12.89 12.72 -22.50
CA VAL A 636 -12.93 11.28 -22.30
C VAL A 636 -12.93 10.96 -20.81
N SER A 637 -13.66 9.91 -20.41
CA SER A 637 -13.77 9.53 -19.01
C SER A 637 -12.54 8.73 -18.59
N GLY A 638 -11.99 9.03 -17.42
CA GLY A 638 -10.86 8.30 -16.87
C GLY A 638 -9.90 9.18 -16.10
N VAL A 639 -8.96 8.54 -15.41
CA VAL A 639 -7.93 9.18 -14.59
C VAL A 639 -6.57 9.16 -15.30
N TYR A 640 -6.32 8.15 -16.11
CA TYR A 640 -5.12 8.01 -16.95
C TYR A 640 -5.51 7.34 -18.27
N GLY A 641 -4.68 7.54 -19.29
CA GLY A 641 -4.86 6.92 -20.59
C GLY A 641 -3.63 7.10 -21.48
N ARG A 642 -3.63 6.39 -22.59
CA ARG A 642 -2.56 6.42 -23.60
C ARG A 642 -3.14 6.13 -24.98
N PHE A 643 -2.42 6.56 -26.01
CA PHE A 643 -2.64 6.05 -27.34
C PHE A 643 -2.08 4.63 -27.42
N VAL A 644 -2.78 3.76 -28.14
CA VAL A 644 -2.40 2.36 -28.32
C VAL A 644 -2.46 2.04 -29.79
N GLU A 645 -1.40 1.41 -30.27
CA GLU A 645 -1.24 1.09 -31.68
C GLU A 645 -1.87 -0.26 -31.99
N SER A 646 -2.66 -0.28 -33.05
CA SER A 646 -3.39 -1.47 -33.44
C SER A 646 -3.67 -1.46 -34.94
N SER A 647 -4.62 -2.26 -35.41
CA SER A 647 -5.11 -2.18 -36.80
C SER A 647 -5.60 -0.76 -37.16
N SER A 648 -6.07 -0.01 -36.17
CA SER A 648 -6.24 1.45 -36.18
C SER A 648 -5.67 2.04 -34.89
N THR A 649 -5.48 3.37 -34.85
CA THR A 649 -5.01 4.03 -33.63
C THR A 649 -6.13 4.11 -32.60
N LEU A 650 -5.87 3.56 -31.41
CA LEU A 650 -6.81 3.56 -30.31
C LEU A 650 -6.41 4.61 -29.28
N LEU A 651 -7.40 5.12 -28.56
CA LEU A 651 -7.20 5.84 -27.31
C LEU A 651 -7.85 5.02 -26.20
N MET A 652 -7.04 4.59 -25.23
CA MET A 652 -7.50 3.84 -24.07
C MET A 652 -7.32 4.67 -22.82
N THR A 653 -8.41 4.86 -22.08
CA THR A 653 -8.35 5.27 -20.68
C THR A 653 -8.59 4.07 -19.78
N ASN A 654 -8.41 4.25 -18.49
CA ASN A 654 -8.74 3.24 -17.50
C ASN A 654 -10.23 2.86 -17.44
N ARG A 655 -11.13 3.58 -18.14
CA ARG A 655 -12.58 3.32 -18.15
C ARG A 655 -13.18 3.08 -19.54
N GLU A 656 -12.55 3.61 -20.59
CA GLU A 656 -13.14 3.64 -21.93
C GLU A 656 -12.07 3.39 -22.98
N ILE A 657 -12.45 2.70 -24.06
CA ILE A 657 -11.61 2.45 -25.23
C ILE A 657 -12.28 3.07 -26.44
N TYR A 658 -11.51 3.83 -27.21
CA TYR A 658 -11.95 4.55 -28.40
C TYR A 658 -11.08 4.20 -29.59
N GLU A 659 -11.65 4.24 -30.78
CA GLU A 659 -10.93 4.32 -32.04
C GLU A 659 -10.83 5.78 -32.47
N LEU A 660 -9.62 6.22 -32.83
CA LEU A 660 -9.37 7.54 -33.41
C LEU A 660 -9.45 7.44 -34.93
N SER A 661 -10.43 8.12 -35.54
CA SER A 661 -10.60 8.17 -36.98
C SER A 661 -11.00 9.57 -37.43
N GLY A 662 -10.28 10.11 -38.42
CA GLY A 662 -10.55 11.46 -38.95
C GLY A 662 -10.51 12.57 -37.89
N GLY A 663 -9.66 12.42 -36.87
CA GLY A 663 -9.55 13.37 -35.75
C GLY A 663 -10.70 13.31 -34.74
N LYS A 664 -11.56 12.29 -34.78
CA LYS A 664 -12.67 12.09 -33.83
C LYS A 664 -12.58 10.72 -33.15
N LEU A 665 -13.13 10.62 -31.94
CA LEU A 665 -13.17 9.37 -31.19
C LEU A 665 -14.50 8.65 -31.36
N ARG A 666 -14.43 7.39 -31.80
CA ARG A 666 -15.54 6.45 -31.80
C ARG A 666 -15.39 5.50 -30.61
N LYS A 667 -16.31 5.57 -29.63
CA LYS A 667 -16.28 4.70 -28.44
C LYS A 667 -16.49 3.24 -28.86
N LEU A 668 -15.53 2.37 -28.52
CA LEU A 668 -15.58 0.94 -28.74
C LEU A 668 -16.10 0.21 -27.51
N LEU A 669 -15.56 0.53 -26.33
CA LEU A 669 -15.89 -0.15 -25.07
C LEU A 669 -15.97 0.85 -23.91
N ASP A 670 -16.89 0.56 -22.99
CA ASP A 670 -17.08 1.29 -21.74
C ASP A 670 -17.10 0.27 -20.61
N ALA A 671 -16.27 0.49 -19.58
CA ALA A 671 -16.17 -0.39 -18.42
C ALA A 671 -17.52 -0.61 -17.73
N SER A 672 -18.44 0.37 -17.79
CA SER A 672 -19.79 0.24 -17.21
C SER A 672 -20.68 -0.80 -17.90
N LYS A 673 -20.35 -1.19 -19.14
CA LYS A 673 -21.07 -2.24 -19.88
C LYS A 673 -20.63 -3.65 -19.48
N LEU A 674 -19.55 -3.77 -18.72
CA LEU A 674 -19.00 -5.05 -18.30
C LEU A 674 -19.58 -5.42 -16.94
N LYS A 675 -20.39 -6.48 -16.92
CA LYS A 675 -21.00 -7.02 -15.70
C LYS A 675 -20.08 -8.10 -15.12
N ILE A 676 -19.04 -7.67 -14.41
CA ILE A 676 -18.19 -8.56 -13.62
C ILE A 676 -18.59 -8.37 -12.16
N GLU A 677 -19.24 -9.38 -11.57
CA GLU A 677 -19.88 -9.27 -10.25
C GLU A 677 -18.90 -8.76 -9.18
N GLY A 678 -19.30 -7.69 -8.48
CA GLY A 678 -18.58 -7.14 -7.33
C GLY A 678 -17.24 -6.46 -7.62
N ARG A 679 -16.92 -6.14 -8.89
CA ARG A 679 -15.58 -5.65 -9.27
C ARG A 679 -15.63 -4.39 -10.12
N SER A 680 -14.78 -3.42 -9.80
CA SER A 680 -14.51 -2.29 -10.68
C SER A 680 -13.63 -2.77 -11.83
N VAL A 681 -14.03 -2.47 -13.08
CA VAL A 681 -13.24 -2.80 -14.27
C VAL A 681 -12.35 -1.62 -14.62
N ASP A 682 -11.05 -1.89 -14.74
CA ASP A 682 -10.00 -0.90 -14.98
C ASP A 682 -9.09 -1.44 -16.10
N PHE A 683 -9.08 -0.75 -17.24
CA PHE A 683 -8.34 -1.16 -18.45
C PHE A 683 -6.85 -0.76 -18.36
N THR A 684 -5.95 -1.70 -18.63
CA THR A 684 -4.49 -1.48 -18.55
C THR A 684 -3.79 -1.55 -19.91
N SER A 685 -4.33 -2.33 -20.83
CA SER A 685 -3.80 -2.54 -22.18
C SER A 685 -4.91 -2.99 -23.11
N CYS A 686 -4.77 -2.75 -24.42
CA CYS A 686 -5.73 -3.25 -25.38
C CYS A 686 -5.10 -3.51 -26.75
N LEU A 687 -5.78 -4.30 -27.58
CA LEU A 687 -5.46 -4.48 -28.99
C LEU A 687 -6.74 -4.82 -29.75
N MET A 688 -6.97 -4.13 -30.86
CA MET A 688 -8.07 -4.43 -31.77
C MET A 688 -7.58 -5.20 -33.00
N VAL A 689 -8.07 -6.43 -33.14
CA VAL A 689 -7.78 -7.28 -34.30
C VAL A 689 -9.10 -7.67 -34.97
N SER A 690 -9.33 -7.12 -36.16
CA SER A 690 -10.61 -7.25 -36.86
C SER A 690 -11.78 -6.80 -35.97
N ASP A 691 -12.73 -7.68 -35.65
CA ASP A 691 -13.88 -7.36 -34.80
C ASP A 691 -13.66 -7.74 -33.32
N LEU A 692 -12.45 -8.19 -32.95
CA LEU A 692 -12.13 -8.56 -31.57
C LEU A 692 -11.29 -7.48 -30.91
N LEU A 693 -11.70 -7.08 -29.71
CA LEU A 693 -10.96 -6.19 -28.85
C LEU A 693 -10.45 -6.98 -27.64
N PHE A 694 -9.14 -7.20 -27.62
CA PHE A 694 -8.42 -7.77 -26.48
C PHE A 694 -8.17 -6.65 -25.48
N VAL A 695 -8.47 -6.91 -24.21
CA VAL A 695 -8.35 -5.92 -23.14
C VAL A 695 -7.73 -6.58 -21.91
N GLY A 696 -6.62 -6.01 -21.46
CA GLY A 696 -6.00 -6.31 -20.19
C GLY A 696 -6.70 -5.56 -19.06
N LEU A 697 -6.99 -6.26 -17.97
CA LEU A 697 -7.60 -5.68 -16.79
C LEU A 697 -6.58 -5.58 -15.65
N ARG A 698 -6.72 -4.55 -14.82
CA ARG A 698 -5.91 -4.37 -13.60
C ARG A 698 -6.03 -5.51 -12.59
N SER A 699 -7.08 -6.32 -12.69
CA SER A 699 -7.28 -7.55 -11.92
C SER A 699 -6.42 -8.73 -12.39
N TYR A 700 -5.42 -8.49 -13.24
CA TYR A 700 -4.59 -9.54 -13.85
C TYR A 700 -5.45 -10.56 -14.60
N SER A 701 -6.31 -10.07 -15.49
CA SER A 701 -7.19 -10.93 -16.29
C SER A 701 -7.28 -10.44 -17.73
N LEU A 702 -7.69 -11.35 -18.62
CA LEU A 702 -7.90 -11.07 -20.03
C LEU A 702 -9.40 -10.99 -20.32
N LEU A 703 -9.80 -9.95 -21.04
CA LEU A 703 -11.12 -9.80 -21.60
C LEU A 703 -11.02 -9.75 -23.12
N VAL A 704 -11.82 -10.56 -23.80
CA VAL A 704 -11.95 -10.54 -25.27
C VAL A 704 -13.37 -10.12 -25.60
N TYR A 705 -13.51 -8.91 -26.12
CA TYR A 705 -14.79 -8.29 -26.48
C TYR A 705 -15.02 -8.42 -27.99
N ASP A 706 -16.18 -8.96 -28.37
CA ASP A 706 -16.62 -9.03 -29.77
C ASP A 706 -17.40 -7.75 -30.10
N LEU A 707 -16.82 -6.90 -30.96
CA LEU A 707 -17.39 -5.62 -31.36
C LEU A 707 -18.66 -5.78 -32.22
N LYS A 708 -18.86 -6.93 -32.88
CA LYS A 708 -20.06 -7.19 -33.71
C LYS A 708 -21.25 -7.59 -32.85
N SER A 709 -21.05 -8.51 -31.91
CA SER A 709 -22.13 -9.00 -31.06
C SER A 709 -22.36 -8.13 -29.82
N GLY A 710 -21.35 -7.36 -29.41
CA GLY A 710 -21.34 -6.61 -28.15
C GLY A 710 -21.14 -7.47 -26.91
N THR A 711 -20.79 -8.76 -27.08
CA THR A 711 -20.55 -9.72 -25.99
C THR A 711 -19.07 -9.86 -25.67
N TYR A 712 -18.73 -10.36 -24.48
CA TYR A 712 -17.34 -10.62 -24.10
C TYR A 712 -17.15 -11.98 -23.45
N VAL A 713 -15.92 -12.49 -23.55
CA VAL A 713 -15.41 -13.59 -22.74
C VAL A 713 -14.33 -13.04 -21.83
N TRP A 714 -14.40 -13.40 -20.55
CA TRP A 714 -13.47 -12.96 -19.52
C TRP A 714 -12.89 -14.18 -18.80
N GLY A 715 -11.58 -14.17 -18.52
CA GLY A 715 -10.90 -15.30 -17.90
C GLY A 715 -9.40 -15.06 -17.67
N ALA A 716 -8.67 -16.14 -17.37
CA ALA A 716 -7.24 -16.13 -17.03
C ALA A 716 -6.87 -15.24 -15.82
N GLU A 717 -7.83 -15.03 -14.91
CA GLU A 717 -7.64 -14.18 -13.73
C GLU A 717 -6.52 -14.69 -12.82
N GLY A 718 -5.61 -13.79 -12.44
CA GLY A 718 -4.45 -14.07 -11.60
C GLY A 718 -3.30 -14.75 -12.34
N TRP A 719 -3.55 -15.28 -13.54
CA TRP A 719 -2.54 -15.98 -14.34
C TRP A 719 -1.83 -15.07 -15.34
N ILE A 720 -2.50 -14.02 -15.81
CA ILE A 720 -2.00 -13.13 -16.84
C ILE A 720 -1.91 -11.70 -16.33
N ASP A 721 -0.81 -11.00 -16.64
CA ASP A 721 -0.62 -9.58 -16.36
C ASP A 721 -0.43 -8.84 -17.68
N PRO A 722 -1.48 -8.55 -18.47
CA PRO A 722 -1.30 -7.97 -19.80
C PRO A 722 -0.82 -6.51 -19.69
N LYS A 723 0.47 -6.29 -19.94
CA LYS A 723 1.05 -4.94 -20.09
C LYS A 723 0.93 -4.44 -21.52
N GLU A 724 1.14 -5.35 -22.47
CA GLU A 724 1.15 -5.03 -23.89
C GLU A 724 0.67 -6.20 -24.74
N PHE A 725 0.06 -5.87 -25.87
CA PHE A 725 -0.48 -6.80 -26.84
C PHE A 725 0.13 -6.50 -28.20
N LEU A 726 0.68 -7.51 -28.87
CA LEU A 726 1.28 -7.35 -30.17
C LEU A 726 0.76 -8.42 -31.12
N LEU A 727 0.54 -8.04 -32.38
CA LEU A 727 0.10 -8.97 -33.41
C LEU A 727 1.33 -9.53 -34.15
N LEU A 728 1.51 -10.84 -34.13
CA LEU A 728 2.55 -11.56 -34.88
C LEU A 728 1.87 -12.57 -35.81
N GLY A 729 1.75 -12.24 -37.10
CA GLY A 729 1.01 -13.07 -38.05
C GLY A 729 -0.46 -13.25 -37.62
N ASN A 730 -0.91 -14.50 -37.46
CA ASN A 730 -2.26 -14.82 -36.99
C ASN A 730 -2.34 -15.13 -35.49
N THR A 731 -1.49 -14.49 -34.70
CA THR A 731 -1.34 -14.75 -33.28
C THR A 731 -1.22 -13.44 -32.52
N VAL A 732 -1.99 -13.30 -31.44
CA VAL A 732 -1.82 -12.19 -30.49
C VAL A 732 -0.89 -12.64 -29.39
N LEU A 733 0.24 -11.94 -29.28
CA LEU A 733 1.18 -12.07 -28.19
C LEU A 733 0.73 -11.16 -27.06
N ILE A 734 0.67 -11.71 -25.85
CA ILE A 734 0.27 -10.99 -24.65
C ILE A 734 1.46 -10.97 -23.70
N PHE A 735 2.10 -9.82 -23.58
CA PHE A 735 3.28 -9.64 -22.75
C PHE A 735 2.89 -9.05 -21.40
N GLY A 736 3.41 -9.67 -20.34
CA GLY A 736 3.33 -9.15 -18.99
C GLY A 736 4.69 -8.80 -18.42
N THR A 737 4.73 -8.56 -17.11
CA THR A 737 5.97 -8.14 -16.43
C THR A 737 7.15 -9.09 -16.67
N SER A 738 6.91 -10.40 -16.70
CA SER A 738 7.96 -11.41 -16.90
C SER A 738 7.45 -12.65 -17.66
N SER A 739 6.36 -12.50 -18.41
CA SER A 739 5.69 -13.61 -19.07
C SER A 739 5.16 -13.24 -20.46
N LEU A 740 5.03 -14.26 -21.31
CA LEU A 740 4.42 -14.17 -22.63
C LEU A 740 3.37 -15.28 -22.79
N PHE A 741 2.15 -14.87 -23.10
CA PHE A 741 1.05 -15.74 -23.50
C PHE A 741 0.73 -15.57 -24.97
N VAL A 742 0.13 -16.60 -25.56
CA VAL A 742 -0.08 -16.67 -27.01
C VAL A 742 -1.54 -17.01 -27.28
N PHE A 743 -2.26 -16.11 -27.93
CA PHE A 743 -3.63 -16.31 -28.38
C PHE A 743 -3.66 -16.61 -29.88
N ASP A 744 -4.17 -17.77 -30.25
CA ASP A 744 -4.31 -18.22 -31.63
C ASP A 744 -5.64 -17.69 -32.22
N LEU A 745 -5.54 -16.79 -33.20
CA LEU A 745 -6.72 -16.17 -33.82
C LEU A 745 -7.47 -17.13 -34.75
N SER A 746 -6.80 -18.14 -35.35
CA SER A 746 -7.47 -19.16 -36.17
C SER A 746 -8.38 -20.02 -35.31
N LYS A 747 -7.92 -20.39 -34.12
CA LYS A 747 -8.63 -21.28 -33.18
C LYS A 747 -9.46 -20.51 -32.16
N LEU A 748 -9.35 -19.18 -32.12
CA LEU A 748 -9.93 -18.31 -31.10
C LEU A 748 -9.63 -18.81 -29.68
N THR A 749 -8.41 -19.29 -29.46
CA THR A 749 -8.03 -19.98 -28.22
C THR A 749 -6.75 -19.38 -27.66
N LEU A 750 -6.78 -19.03 -26.38
CA LEU A 750 -5.57 -18.74 -25.62
C LEU A 750 -4.85 -20.05 -25.33
N ARG A 751 -3.57 -20.18 -25.71
CA ARG A 751 -2.78 -21.38 -25.41
C ARG A 751 -2.67 -21.55 -23.89
N SER A 752 -2.85 -22.78 -23.39
CA SER A 752 -2.71 -23.11 -21.96
C SER A 752 -1.25 -23.19 -21.51
N VAL A 753 -0.33 -22.61 -22.28
CA VAL A 753 1.10 -22.58 -21.99
C VAL A 753 1.62 -21.16 -22.12
N TYR A 754 2.61 -20.81 -21.31
CA TYR A 754 3.22 -19.48 -21.31
C TYR A 754 4.75 -19.56 -21.23
N HIS A 755 5.42 -18.58 -21.81
CA HIS A 755 6.85 -18.41 -21.66
C HIS A 755 7.15 -17.47 -20.49
N SER A 756 8.18 -17.78 -19.71
CA SER A 756 8.64 -16.94 -18.60
C SER A 756 10.03 -16.42 -18.91
N PHE A 757 10.19 -15.10 -18.82
CA PHE A 757 11.47 -14.42 -18.92
C PHE A 757 12.16 -14.44 -17.55
N PRO A 758 13.50 -14.59 -17.52
CA PRO A 758 14.26 -14.56 -16.27
C PRO A 758 14.30 -13.17 -15.62
N THR A 759 14.07 -12.12 -16.41
CA THR A 759 14.13 -10.72 -16.00
C THR A 759 12.86 -10.00 -16.47
N ALA A 760 12.56 -8.85 -15.88
CA ALA A 760 11.37 -8.10 -16.26
C ALA A 760 11.49 -7.59 -17.71
N VAL A 761 10.39 -7.70 -18.45
CA VAL A 761 10.24 -7.11 -19.78
C VAL A 761 9.91 -5.63 -19.60
N GLU A 762 10.82 -4.77 -20.03
CA GLU A 762 10.70 -3.32 -19.91
C GLU A 762 9.93 -2.74 -21.11
N ASP A 763 10.20 -3.24 -22.31
CA ASP A 763 9.57 -2.81 -23.56
C ASP A 763 9.70 -3.91 -24.62
N ILE A 764 8.89 -3.83 -25.67
CA ILE A 764 8.89 -4.84 -26.73
C ILE A 764 8.51 -4.30 -28.11
N ALA A 765 9.19 -4.82 -29.12
CA ALA A 765 8.85 -4.60 -30.53
C ALA A 765 8.73 -5.94 -31.28
N VAL A 766 7.89 -5.99 -32.32
CA VAL A 766 7.77 -7.16 -33.20
C VAL A 766 7.91 -6.78 -34.66
N GLU A 767 8.56 -7.65 -35.43
CA GLU A 767 8.62 -7.58 -36.89
C GLU A 767 8.59 -8.99 -37.46
N ALA A 768 7.69 -9.26 -38.41
CA ALA A 768 7.62 -10.51 -39.16
C ALA A 768 7.58 -11.76 -38.25
N ASP A 769 8.73 -12.41 -37.99
CA ASP A 769 8.89 -13.56 -37.10
C ASP A 769 9.82 -13.29 -35.90
N LYS A 770 10.32 -12.06 -35.76
CA LYS A 770 11.22 -11.63 -34.69
C LYS A 770 10.49 -10.84 -33.62
N ILE A 771 10.91 -11.08 -32.37
CA ILE A 771 10.41 -10.43 -31.17
C ILE A 771 11.62 -9.80 -30.46
N TYR A 772 11.64 -8.48 -30.35
CA TYR A 772 12.71 -7.71 -29.71
C TYR A 772 12.28 -7.36 -28.28
N VAL A 773 12.89 -8.00 -27.29
CA VAL A 773 12.56 -7.83 -25.87
C VAL A 773 13.62 -6.96 -25.21
N LEU A 774 13.23 -5.81 -24.66
CA LEU A 774 14.11 -4.99 -23.84
C LEU A 774 14.05 -5.49 -22.38
N SER A 775 15.22 -5.81 -21.82
CA SER A 775 15.35 -6.17 -20.41
C SER A 775 16.72 -5.75 -19.88
N GLN A 776 16.76 -5.08 -18.72
CA GLN A 776 18.00 -4.60 -18.08
C GLN A 776 18.89 -3.81 -19.06
N SER A 777 18.28 -2.92 -19.86
CA SER A 777 18.96 -2.15 -20.89
C SER A 777 19.66 -2.97 -21.99
N ARG A 778 19.28 -4.23 -22.21
CA ARG A 778 19.72 -5.08 -23.32
C ARG A 778 18.52 -5.48 -24.17
N VAL A 779 18.72 -5.56 -25.49
CA VAL A 779 17.67 -6.01 -26.41
C VAL A 779 17.97 -7.44 -26.84
N GLU A 780 17.13 -8.36 -26.41
CA GLU A 780 17.20 -9.78 -26.77
C GLU A 780 16.22 -10.07 -27.91
N VAL A 781 16.70 -10.75 -28.94
CA VAL A 781 15.89 -11.06 -30.12
C VAL A 781 15.49 -12.52 -30.07
N TYR A 782 14.19 -12.77 -30.18
CA TYR A 782 13.58 -14.08 -30.11
C TYR A 782 12.76 -14.39 -31.37
N LYS A 783 12.50 -15.67 -31.58
CA LYS A 783 11.51 -16.19 -32.53
C LYS A 783 10.50 -17.06 -31.79
N LEU A 784 9.23 -16.95 -32.15
CA LEU A 784 8.17 -17.83 -31.64
C LEU A 784 8.36 -19.25 -32.22
N LYS A 785 8.31 -20.27 -31.35
CA LYS A 785 8.41 -21.70 -31.73
C LYS A 785 7.15 -22.22 -32.41
#